data_AF-A0A5F8GUP9-F1
#
_entry.id   AF-A0A5F8GUP9-F1
#
_cell.length_a   1.000
_cell.length_b   1.000
_cell.length_c   1.000
_cell.angle_alpha   90.00
_cell.angle_beta   90.00
_cell.angle_gamma   90.00
#
_symmetry.space_group_name_H-M   'P 1'
#
loop_
_entity.id
_entity.type
_entity.pdbx_description
1 polymer ?
#
loop_
_entity_poly.entity_id
_entity_poly.type
_entity_poly.pdbx_seq_one_letter_code
_entity_poly.pdbx_strand_id
1 'polypeptide(L)'
;MELLFLDTFKHPSAEQSSHIDVVRFPCVVYINEVRVIPPGVRAHSSLPDNRAYGETSPHTFQLDFFFNNVSKPSAPVFDRLGSLDYDENTSIIFRPNSKVNTDGLVLRGWYNCLTLAIYGSVDRVISHDRDSPPPPPPPPPPPQQQPSVKRTPKHADSEKEEQFNGSPPRPQPRGPRTPPGPPPPDDDDDDEEPLPVPVVGEKEDDAPQREDYFEPISPDRTSVHQEGQYSDEGEVEEDQHEEGEDEEEDADVEEEEDEDEEDGHTVESIPEEEEDEEEEEEEGEEEGEGDDGYEQISSDEDGIADLERETFKYPNFDVEYTAEDLASVPPMTYDPYDRELVSLAYFSCPYKTTFEIEVNRMKEQGPDKENSGAVEASVKLLELLELYQEDRGAKWVTALEEVPSLIVKGLSYLQFKNTQQDYIGQLVDWTMQALNLQVALRQPIALNVRQLKAGTKLVSSLAECGPQGVMGLLQAGVISGLFELLFADHVSSSLKLNAFKALDSIISMTEGMEDFLRGRQDLHEKSGYQKLLELILLDQTVRVVTAGSAILQKCHFYEILSEIKRLGDQLAERSSIPNHSESEQDTDPGLERTNPDYENEVEASLDIVHLLESSLITEGEIEKLINLLDEIFHLMETAPHTMIQPPVKSFPTIARITGPPERDDPYPVLFRYLHSHHFLELVTLLLSIPAISAHPAVLQAMRDVLKFLTQSQKGLLFFLSEHEATNLLIRALCHLLDQEEEDGLQSDGVIDDTFALWLQYSTQTLQFITELFCHFQHCTNNEETDHSDLLGTLHNLYQITFNPVGRAAVGHVFSLEKNLQSLITLMEYYSKEALGDSKSKKSVAYNYACILVLLVVQSSSDVQMLEQHAAPLLKLCKADENNTKLQELGKWLEPLKNLRFEINCIPNLIEYVKQNIDNLMTPEGVGLPTALRVLCNIACPPPPVEGQQKDLKWNLAVIQLFSAEGMDTFIRVLQKLNNILTQPWRLHVNMGTTLHRVTTISMARCTLTLLKTMLTELLRGGSFEFKDMRVPSALVTLHMLLCSIPLSGRLDSDEQKIQNDIIDILLTFTQGVNEKLTISEETLANNTWSLMLKEVLSSVLRVPEGFFSGLILLSELLPLPLPMQTTQVSLPYHLHLINDFSIALK
;
A
#
# COMPACT_ATOMS: atom_id res chain seq x y z
N MET A 1 51.42 -17.05 -20.00
CA MET A 1 50.31 -16.76 -19.08
C MET A 1 49.76 -15.42 -19.52
N GLU A 2 48.44 -15.32 -19.59
CA GLU A 2 47.69 -14.09 -19.85
C GLU A 2 47.44 -13.39 -18.51
N LEU A 3 47.42 -12.06 -18.47
CA LEU A 3 47.02 -11.30 -17.27
C LEU A 3 45.48 -11.29 -17.25
N LEU A 4 44.88 -12.00 -16.29
CA LEU A 4 43.44 -12.21 -16.19
C LEU A 4 42.74 -11.13 -15.36
N PHE A 5 43.45 -10.58 -14.37
CA PHE A 5 42.96 -9.53 -13.48
C PHE A 5 44.13 -8.70 -12.94
N LEU A 6 43.90 -7.40 -12.78
CA LEU A 6 44.74 -6.51 -11.99
C LEU A 6 43.90 -5.37 -11.42
N ASP A 7 43.83 -5.26 -10.10
CA ASP A 7 43.23 -4.12 -9.41
C ASP A 7 43.82 -3.94 -8.00
N THR A 8 43.34 -2.94 -7.25
CA THR A 8 43.75 -2.63 -5.86
C THR A 8 42.55 -2.46 -4.92
N PHE A 9 42.37 -3.42 -4.03
CA PHE A 9 41.37 -3.37 -2.95
C PHE A 9 41.83 -2.43 -1.83
N LYS A 10 40.91 -1.71 -1.18
CA LYS A 10 41.20 -0.72 -0.12
C LYS A 10 40.14 -0.76 0.98
N HIS A 11 40.58 -0.87 2.23
CA HIS A 11 39.73 -0.96 3.43
C HIS A 11 40.10 0.14 4.43
N PRO A 12 39.13 0.76 5.16
CA PRO A 12 39.37 1.96 5.96
C PRO A 12 40.06 1.71 7.32
N SER A 13 40.10 0.48 7.82
CA SER A 13 40.81 0.08 9.05
C SER A 13 41.00 -1.43 9.12
N ALA A 14 42.21 -1.89 9.46
CA ALA A 14 42.53 -3.30 9.67
C ALA A 14 42.52 -3.75 11.15
N GLU A 15 42.08 -2.91 12.10
CA GLU A 15 42.24 -3.21 13.54
C GLU A 15 41.19 -4.18 14.14
N GLN A 16 40.12 -4.53 13.42
CA GLN A 16 39.00 -5.31 14.01
C GLN A 16 38.48 -6.53 13.22
N SER A 17 38.85 -6.74 11.95
CA SER A 17 38.42 -7.95 11.21
C SER A 17 39.37 -8.38 10.09
N SER A 18 39.23 -9.63 9.66
CA SER A 18 39.88 -10.15 8.45
C SER A 18 39.00 -9.83 7.24
N HIS A 19 39.50 -9.00 6.33
CA HIS A 19 38.80 -8.62 5.11
C HIS A 19 38.65 -9.80 4.14
N ILE A 20 37.57 -9.76 3.36
CA ILE A 20 37.25 -10.71 2.30
C ILE A 20 36.97 -9.92 1.03
N ASP A 21 37.69 -10.21 -0.06
CA ASP A 21 37.51 -9.59 -1.38
C ASP A 21 37.28 -10.68 -2.44
N VAL A 22 36.57 -10.35 -3.53
CA VAL A 22 36.18 -11.33 -4.56
C VAL A 22 36.53 -10.82 -5.96
N VAL A 23 37.30 -11.63 -6.70
CA VAL A 23 37.52 -11.44 -8.14
C VAL A 23 36.61 -12.39 -8.90
N ARG A 24 35.66 -11.86 -9.68
CA ARG A 24 34.89 -12.63 -10.66
C ARG A 24 35.52 -12.49 -12.05
N PHE A 25 35.57 -13.57 -12.81
CA PHE A 25 36.04 -13.61 -14.19
C PHE A 25 34.84 -13.73 -15.14
N PRO A 26 34.84 -13.06 -16.32
CA PRO A 26 33.72 -13.12 -17.27
C PRO A 26 33.62 -14.45 -18.04
N CYS A 27 34.52 -15.40 -17.77
CA CYS A 27 34.58 -16.72 -18.38
C CYS A 27 35.40 -17.67 -17.48
N VAL A 28 35.34 -18.98 -17.74
CA VAL A 28 36.10 -19.97 -16.98
C VAL A 28 37.60 -19.85 -17.28
N VAL A 29 38.41 -19.72 -16.24
CA VAL A 29 39.86 -19.57 -16.31
C VAL A 29 40.60 -20.63 -15.51
N TYR A 30 41.80 -20.99 -16.00
CA TYR A 30 42.81 -21.67 -15.21
C TYR A 30 43.77 -20.65 -14.61
N ILE A 31 43.79 -20.54 -13.28
CA ILE A 31 44.77 -19.71 -12.55
C ILE A 31 46.13 -20.45 -12.54
N ASN A 32 47.20 -19.78 -12.95
CA ASN A 32 48.57 -20.32 -12.91
C ASN A 32 49.45 -19.65 -11.85
N GLU A 33 49.23 -18.36 -11.59
CA GLU A 33 50.00 -17.58 -10.63
C GLU A 33 49.14 -16.42 -10.11
N VAL A 34 49.15 -16.19 -8.81
CA VAL A 34 48.58 -14.99 -8.18
C VAL A 34 49.74 -14.23 -7.55
N ARG A 35 49.88 -12.94 -7.89
CA ARG A 35 50.99 -12.10 -7.43
C ARG A 35 50.47 -10.86 -6.73
N VAL A 36 50.87 -10.68 -5.50
CA VAL A 36 50.68 -9.42 -4.76
C VAL A 36 51.74 -8.44 -5.24
N ILE A 37 51.38 -7.17 -5.45
CA ILE A 37 52.29 -6.13 -5.95
C ILE A 37 52.72 -5.21 -4.79
N PRO A 38 54.00 -5.18 -4.41
CA PRO A 38 54.53 -4.28 -3.40
C PRO A 38 54.32 -2.78 -3.65
N PRO A 39 54.30 -1.95 -2.59
CA PRO A 39 54.45 -0.50 -2.65
C PRO A 39 55.48 -0.03 -3.68
N GLY A 40 55.06 0.81 -4.63
CA GLY A 40 55.98 1.42 -5.60
C GLY A 40 56.56 0.46 -6.66
N VAL A 41 56.15 -0.80 -6.71
CA VAL A 41 56.52 -1.74 -7.79
C VAL A 41 55.49 -1.68 -8.91
N ARG A 42 55.93 -1.63 -10.18
CA ARG A 42 55.03 -1.61 -11.34
C ARG A 42 54.25 -2.92 -11.44
N ALA A 43 52.92 -2.86 -11.48
CA ALA A 43 52.06 -4.03 -11.41
C ALA A 43 52.21 -5.01 -12.60
N HIS A 44 52.38 -4.49 -13.82
CA HIS A 44 52.68 -5.31 -15.00
C HIS A 44 53.53 -4.55 -16.04
N SER A 45 54.35 -5.26 -16.81
CA SER A 45 55.30 -4.67 -17.76
C SER A 45 54.67 -4.16 -19.06
N SER A 46 53.41 -4.49 -19.34
CA SER A 46 52.66 -3.96 -20.50
C SER A 46 51.86 -2.69 -20.20
N LEU A 47 51.94 -2.17 -18.97
CA LEU A 47 51.22 -0.96 -18.57
C LEU A 47 52.06 0.29 -18.87
N PRO A 48 51.44 1.40 -19.33
CA PRO A 48 52.10 2.70 -19.42
C PRO A 48 52.68 3.12 -18.08
N ASP A 49 53.81 3.84 -18.12
CA ASP A 49 54.56 4.33 -16.95
C ASP A 49 53.75 5.21 -15.97
N ASN A 50 52.56 5.65 -16.38
CA ASN A 50 51.64 6.49 -15.63
C ASN A 50 50.40 5.74 -15.06
N ARG A 51 50.41 4.39 -15.02
CA ARG A 51 49.33 3.58 -14.38
C ARG A 51 49.88 2.64 -13.30
N ALA A 52 49.23 2.67 -12.14
CA ALA A 52 49.27 1.68 -11.05
C ALA A 52 50.66 1.07 -10.72
N TYR A 53 51.38 1.74 -9.84
CA TYR A 53 52.27 1.05 -8.91
C TYR A 53 51.44 0.29 -7.87
N GLY A 54 52.00 -0.75 -7.26
CA GLY A 54 51.36 -1.38 -6.11
C GLY A 54 51.24 -0.43 -4.93
N GLU A 55 50.15 -0.57 -4.17
CA GLU A 55 49.85 0.21 -2.96
C GLU A 55 49.66 -0.71 -1.72
N THR A 56 49.99 -2.00 -1.86
CA THR A 56 49.74 -3.06 -0.87
C THR A 56 50.28 -2.72 0.52
N SER A 57 49.44 -2.77 1.54
CA SER A 57 49.84 -2.59 2.94
C SER A 57 48.96 -3.41 3.89
N PRO A 58 49.52 -4.02 4.96
CA PRO A 58 50.90 -3.85 5.47
C PRO A 58 51.96 -4.66 4.69
N HIS A 59 53.23 -4.48 5.08
CA HIS A 59 54.39 -5.12 4.43
C HIS A 59 54.44 -6.66 4.58
N THR A 60 53.68 -7.23 5.53
CA THR A 60 53.59 -8.67 5.80
C THR A 60 52.19 -9.03 6.31
N PHE A 61 51.54 -10.05 5.72
CA PHE A 61 50.24 -10.59 6.19
C PHE A 61 49.98 -11.98 5.61
N GLN A 62 49.05 -12.76 6.18
CA GLN A 62 48.57 -14.00 5.56
C GLN A 62 47.38 -13.71 4.65
N LEU A 63 47.38 -14.32 3.46
CA LEU A 63 46.31 -14.25 2.47
C LEU A 63 45.88 -15.68 2.09
N ASP A 64 44.64 -16.04 2.43
CA ASP A 64 44.00 -17.28 2.03
C ASP A 64 43.23 -17.11 0.71
N PHE A 65 43.26 -18.16 -0.11
CA PHE A 65 42.62 -18.20 -1.43
C PHE A 65 41.60 -19.35 -1.49
N PHE A 66 40.39 -19.04 -1.95
CA PHE A 66 39.32 -20.00 -2.23
C PHE A 66 38.77 -19.76 -3.64
N PHE A 67 38.16 -20.75 -4.27
CA PHE A 67 37.67 -20.65 -5.64
C PHE A 67 36.29 -21.28 -5.82
N ASN A 68 35.50 -20.74 -6.76
CA ASN A 68 34.29 -21.41 -7.21
C ASN A 68 34.66 -22.59 -8.10
N ASN A 69 34.28 -23.81 -7.71
CA ASN A 69 34.60 -25.00 -8.47
C ASN A 69 33.52 -25.26 -9.52
N VAL A 70 33.76 -24.79 -10.75
CA VAL A 70 32.83 -24.94 -11.89
C VAL A 70 32.56 -26.43 -12.24
N SER A 71 33.39 -27.36 -11.76
CA SER A 71 33.14 -28.81 -11.87
C SER A 71 32.18 -29.37 -10.80
N LYS A 72 31.69 -28.54 -9.88
CA LYS A 72 30.74 -28.86 -8.79
C LYS A 72 29.73 -27.70 -8.58
N PRO A 73 28.92 -27.30 -9.58
CA PRO A 73 28.09 -26.09 -9.48
C PRO A 73 27.00 -26.11 -8.40
N SER A 74 26.74 -27.26 -7.76
CA SER A 74 25.80 -27.44 -6.65
C SER A 74 26.49 -27.58 -5.27
N ALA A 75 27.74 -27.10 -5.12
CA ALA A 75 28.45 -27.12 -3.85
C ALA A 75 28.17 -25.82 -3.05
N PRO A 76 27.71 -25.88 -1.79
CA PRO A 76 27.36 -24.69 -1.00
C PRO A 76 28.57 -23.96 -0.40
N VAL A 77 29.80 -24.35 -0.77
CA VAL A 77 31.05 -23.80 -0.22
C VAL A 77 32.14 -23.71 -1.29
N PHE A 78 32.96 -22.66 -1.24
CA PHE A 78 34.13 -22.51 -2.10
C PHE A 78 35.22 -23.53 -1.71
N ASP A 79 35.82 -24.20 -2.69
CA ASP A 79 36.99 -25.07 -2.44
C ASP A 79 38.22 -24.19 -2.12
N ARG A 80 39.06 -24.57 -1.15
CA ARG A 80 40.28 -23.82 -0.82
C ARG A 80 41.37 -24.06 -1.88
N LEU A 81 41.90 -22.98 -2.46
CA LEU A 81 42.99 -23.02 -3.44
C LEU A 81 44.37 -23.13 -2.77
N GLY A 82 44.55 -22.47 -1.63
CA GLY A 82 45.78 -22.46 -0.84
C GLY A 82 45.91 -21.20 0.01
N SER A 83 47.13 -20.89 0.43
CA SER A 83 47.48 -19.68 1.18
C SER A 83 48.82 -19.11 0.74
N LEU A 84 49.03 -17.81 0.96
CA LEU A 84 50.29 -17.09 0.82
C LEU A 84 50.56 -16.33 2.11
N ASP A 85 51.67 -16.66 2.77
CA ASP A 85 52.28 -15.77 3.75
C ASP A 85 53.00 -14.69 2.95
N TYR A 86 52.37 -13.51 2.82
CA TYR A 86 52.93 -12.38 2.08
C TYR A 86 54.03 -11.72 2.89
N ASP A 87 55.17 -11.51 2.24
CA ASP A 87 56.29 -10.67 2.71
C ASP A 87 56.84 -9.93 1.50
N GLU A 88 56.86 -8.60 1.57
CA GLU A 88 57.22 -7.71 0.47
C GLU A 88 58.58 -8.02 -0.17
N ASN A 89 59.53 -8.55 0.62
CA ASN A 89 60.92 -8.75 0.21
C ASN A 89 61.22 -10.18 -0.25
N THR A 90 60.39 -11.16 0.13
CA THR A 90 60.70 -12.59 -0.01
C THR A 90 59.55 -13.46 -0.54
N SER A 91 58.30 -13.05 -0.38
CA SER A 91 57.12 -13.89 -0.63
C SER A 91 55.95 -13.06 -1.20
N ILE A 92 55.98 -12.80 -2.51
CA ILE A 92 54.94 -12.02 -3.22
C ILE A 92 54.14 -12.84 -4.25
N ILE A 93 54.42 -14.15 -4.38
CA ILE A 93 53.88 -15.00 -5.45
C ILE A 93 53.28 -16.30 -4.88
N PHE A 94 51.97 -16.45 -5.04
CA PHE A 94 51.27 -17.72 -4.88
C PHE A 94 51.18 -18.47 -6.22
N ARG A 95 51.31 -19.80 -6.19
CA ARG A 95 51.02 -20.67 -7.33
C ARG A 95 50.19 -21.88 -6.87
N PRO A 96 48.99 -22.12 -7.43
CA PRO A 96 48.17 -23.26 -7.04
C PRO A 96 48.83 -24.59 -7.42
N ASN A 97 48.76 -25.57 -6.51
CA ASN A 97 49.32 -26.91 -6.73
C ASN A 97 48.45 -27.79 -7.65
N SER A 98 47.19 -27.40 -7.86
CA SER A 98 46.21 -28.06 -8.71
C SER A 98 45.88 -27.18 -9.92
N LYS A 99 45.59 -27.82 -11.07
CA LYS A 99 44.84 -27.14 -12.13
C LYS A 99 43.38 -27.04 -11.70
N VAL A 100 42.85 -25.84 -11.73
CA VAL A 100 41.49 -25.50 -11.25
C VAL A 100 40.77 -24.75 -12.36
N ASN A 101 39.53 -25.15 -12.65
CA ASN A 101 38.60 -24.38 -13.45
C ASN A 101 37.74 -23.54 -12.52
N THR A 102 37.78 -22.22 -12.69
CA THR A 102 37.00 -21.29 -11.89
C THR A 102 36.55 -20.07 -12.68
N ASP A 103 35.42 -19.50 -12.30
CA ASP A 103 34.89 -18.20 -12.70
C ASP A 103 34.99 -17.17 -11.55
N GLY A 104 35.51 -17.54 -10.38
CA GLY A 104 35.62 -16.65 -9.22
C GLY A 104 36.66 -17.08 -8.18
N LEU A 105 37.54 -16.14 -7.81
CA LEU A 105 38.53 -16.28 -6.74
C LEU A 105 38.14 -15.40 -5.55
N VAL A 106 38.02 -16.01 -4.36
CA VAL A 106 37.80 -15.32 -3.09
C VAL A 106 39.13 -15.22 -2.33
N LEU A 107 39.38 -14.03 -1.81
CA LEU A 107 40.56 -13.62 -1.06
C LEU A 107 40.15 -13.42 0.40
N ARG A 108 40.95 -13.87 1.37
CA ARG A 108 40.75 -13.56 2.80
C ARG A 108 42.07 -13.23 3.48
N GLY A 109 42.19 -12.07 4.11
CA GLY A 109 43.44 -11.67 4.75
C GLY A 109 43.29 -10.52 5.74
N TRP A 110 44.43 -9.91 6.11
CA TRP A 110 44.52 -8.76 7.01
C TRP A 110 45.34 -7.66 6.34
N TYR A 111 44.68 -6.78 5.58
CA TYR A 111 45.31 -5.74 4.77
C TYR A 111 44.46 -4.48 4.69
N ASN A 112 45.10 -3.30 4.82
CA ASN A 112 44.45 -2.01 4.53
C ASN A 112 44.32 -1.79 3.02
N CYS A 113 45.26 -2.34 2.24
CA CYS A 113 45.33 -2.17 0.80
C CYS A 113 45.97 -3.42 0.16
N LEU A 114 45.44 -3.89 -0.97
CA LEU A 114 45.94 -5.08 -1.66
C LEU A 114 45.90 -4.88 -3.19
N THR A 115 47.06 -4.64 -3.80
CA THR A 115 47.20 -4.66 -5.26
C THR A 115 47.52 -6.09 -5.71
N LEU A 116 46.64 -6.68 -6.54
CA LEU A 116 46.72 -8.08 -6.92
C LEU A 116 46.70 -8.27 -8.44
N ALA A 117 47.70 -8.98 -8.98
CA ALA A 117 47.77 -9.41 -10.37
C ALA A 117 47.57 -10.93 -10.49
N ILE A 118 46.58 -11.37 -11.26
CA ILE A 118 46.28 -12.79 -11.47
C ILE A 118 46.65 -13.18 -12.91
N TYR A 119 47.44 -14.25 -13.05
CA TYR A 119 47.93 -14.76 -14.32
C TYR A 119 47.44 -16.18 -14.56
N GLY A 120 47.10 -16.49 -15.81
CA GLY A 120 46.55 -17.79 -16.15
C GLY A 120 46.38 -18.03 -17.64
N SER A 121 45.31 -18.75 -17.97
CA SER A 121 44.80 -18.95 -19.34
C SER A 121 43.29 -19.17 -19.31
N VAL A 122 42.56 -18.47 -20.17
CA VAL A 122 41.13 -18.71 -20.44
C VAL A 122 40.93 -20.10 -21.04
N ASP A 123 39.92 -20.86 -20.60
CA ASP A 123 39.53 -22.08 -21.31
C ASP A 123 38.73 -21.71 -22.57
N ARG A 124 39.36 -21.85 -23.74
CA ARG A 124 38.75 -21.53 -25.04
C ARG A 124 38.05 -22.74 -25.68
N VAL A 125 37.84 -23.84 -24.95
CA VAL A 125 37.26 -25.08 -25.48
C VAL A 125 35.74 -25.15 -25.29
N ILE A 126 35.01 -24.37 -26.09
CA ILE A 126 33.64 -24.72 -26.53
C ILE A 126 33.62 -24.87 -28.06
N SER A 127 34.56 -25.66 -28.58
CA SER A 127 34.46 -26.27 -29.90
C SER A 127 33.91 -27.68 -29.73
N HIS A 128 32.67 -27.93 -30.17
CA HIS A 128 32.05 -29.26 -30.14
C HIS A 128 32.74 -30.23 -31.12
N ASP A 129 33.82 -30.87 -30.69
CA ASP A 129 34.32 -32.07 -31.36
C ASP A 129 33.31 -33.22 -31.17
N ARG A 130 32.79 -33.72 -32.29
CA ARG A 130 31.62 -34.62 -32.32
C ARG A 130 32.01 -36.09 -32.27
N ASP A 131 32.29 -36.61 -31.08
CA ASP A 131 32.24 -38.07 -30.84
C ASP A 131 30.82 -38.54 -30.46
N SER A 132 29.91 -38.46 -31.44
CA SER A 132 28.61 -39.13 -31.38
C SER A 132 28.67 -40.46 -32.15
N PRO A 133 28.15 -41.58 -31.62
CA PRO A 133 28.10 -42.83 -32.38
C PRO A 133 27.23 -42.66 -33.65
N PRO A 134 27.56 -43.37 -34.75
CA PRO A 134 26.89 -43.14 -36.04
C PRO A 134 25.41 -43.56 -36.00
N PRO A 135 24.52 -42.81 -36.67
CA PRO A 135 23.09 -43.14 -36.73
C PRO A 135 22.84 -44.41 -37.57
N PRO A 136 21.74 -45.15 -37.29
CA PRO A 136 21.37 -46.32 -38.09
C PRO A 136 21.00 -45.92 -39.54
N PRO A 137 21.28 -46.78 -40.53
CA PRO A 137 21.05 -46.45 -41.94
C PRO A 137 19.56 -46.42 -42.31
N PRO A 138 19.14 -45.53 -43.23
CA PRO A 138 17.76 -45.45 -43.69
C PRO A 138 17.38 -46.66 -44.59
N PRO A 139 16.09 -47.04 -44.64
CA PRO A 139 15.60 -48.09 -45.55
C PRO A 139 15.71 -47.67 -47.02
N PRO A 140 15.91 -48.62 -47.96
CA PRO A 140 16.23 -48.32 -49.36
C PRO A 140 15.02 -47.88 -50.20
N PRO A 141 15.22 -47.04 -51.24
CA PRO A 141 14.15 -46.57 -52.10
C PRO A 141 13.72 -47.60 -53.18
N PRO A 142 12.42 -47.66 -53.54
CA PRO A 142 11.97 -48.31 -54.77
C PRO A 142 12.53 -47.61 -56.02
N PRO A 143 12.78 -48.34 -57.13
CA PRO A 143 13.51 -47.80 -58.28
C PRO A 143 12.70 -46.85 -59.16
N GLN A 144 13.39 -45.85 -59.72
CA GLN A 144 12.85 -44.92 -60.71
C GLN A 144 12.51 -45.60 -62.04
N GLN A 145 11.37 -45.27 -62.64
CA GLN A 145 11.21 -45.21 -64.10
C GLN A 145 10.38 -44.00 -64.54
N GLN A 146 11.01 -43.14 -65.32
CA GLN A 146 10.41 -42.12 -66.19
C GLN A 146 10.56 -42.57 -67.66
N PRO A 147 9.85 -42.00 -68.65
CA PRO A 147 8.63 -41.18 -68.56
C PRO A 147 7.52 -41.52 -69.59
N SER A 148 6.40 -40.79 -69.49
CA SER A 148 5.66 -40.13 -70.60
C SER A 148 4.35 -40.72 -71.19
N VAL A 149 3.53 -39.77 -71.69
CA VAL A 149 2.41 -39.88 -72.68
C VAL A 149 0.96 -40.17 -72.19
N LYS A 150 0.26 -39.05 -71.87
CA LYS A 150 -1.10 -38.64 -72.31
C LYS A 150 -2.39 -39.41 -71.90
N ARG A 151 -3.43 -38.58 -71.69
CA ARG A 151 -4.89 -38.77 -71.91
C ARG A 151 -5.75 -39.49 -70.85
N THR A 152 -6.70 -38.72 -70.34
CA THR A 152 -8.06 -39.11 -69.89
C THR A 152 -8.90 -39.61 -71.10
N PRO A 153 -10.13 -40.20 -70.95
CA PRO A 153 -11.02 -40.16 -69.77
C PRO A 153 -11.87 -41.44 -69.44
N LYS A 154 -12.68 -41.31 -68.38
CA LYS A 154 -14.05 -41.86 -68.15
C LYS A 154 -14.31 -43.35 -67.79
N HIS A 155 -15.04 -43.47 -66.65
CA HIS A 155 -16.19 -44.33 -66.33
C HIS A 155 -16.09 -45.88 -66.22
N ALA A 156 -16.76 -46.35 -65.16
CA ALA A 156 -17.66 -47.53 -65.12
C ALA A 156 -17.00 -48.95 -65.15
N ASP A 157 -17.54 -49.98 -64.49
CA ASP A 157 -18.68 -50.02 -63.57
C ASP A 157 -18.63 -51.25 -62.60
N SER A 158 -19.28 -51.09 -61.44
CA SER A 158 -20.19 -52.04 -60.77
C SER A 158 -19.82 -53.48 -60.32
N GLU A 159 -20.50 -53.88 -59.22
CA GLU A 159 -20.92 -55.26 -58.84
C GLU A 159 -19.84 -56.28 -58.35
N LYS A 160 -20.08 -57.18 -57.34
CA LYS A 160 -21.28 -57.48 -56.51
C LYS A 160 -20.96 -58.35 -55.26
N GLU A 161 -21.89 -58.36 -54.28
CA GLU A 161 -22.43 -59.47 -53.43
C GLU A 161 -21.50 -60.58 -52.81
N GLU A 162 -21.75 -61.23 -51.66
CA GLU A 162 -22.57 -61.04 -50.43
C GLU A 162 -21.99 -62.01 -49.33
N GLN A 163 -22.57 -62.59 -48.25
CA GLN A 163 -23.92 -62.74 -47.66
C GLN A 163 -23.83 -63.12 -46.14
N PHE A 164 -24.69 -62.58 -45.25
CA PHE A 164 -25.21 -63.18 -43.98
C PHE A 164 -24.26 -63.59 -42.81
N ASN A 165 -24.68 -63.79 -41.53
CA ASN A 165 -25.94 -63.55 -40.75
C ASN A 165 -25.57 -63.48 -39.24
N GLY A 166 -26.40 -63.06 -38.25
CA GLY A 166 -27.80 -62.58 -38.22
C GLY A 166 -28.25 -62.22 -36.77
N SER A 167 -29.43 -61.59 -36.59
CA SER A 167 -29.97 -61.00 -35.32
C SER A 167 -30.92 -61.96 -34.55
N PRO A 168 -31.95 -61.61 -33.69
CA PRO A 168 -32.54 -60.34 -33.16
C PRO A 168 -32.78 -60.38 -31.60
N PRO A 169 -33.73 -59.67 -30.88
CA PRO A 169 -34.74 -58.64 -31.24
C PRO A 169 -34.89 -57.39 -30.31
N ARG A 170 -35.91 -56.55 -30.62
CA ARG A 170 -36.36 -55.25 -30.02
C ARG A 170 -37.29 -55.44 -28.77
N PRO A 171 -37.67 -54.41 -27.96
CA PRO A 171 -38.36 -53.15 -28.37
C PRO A 171 -37.91 -51.83 -27.67
N GLN A 172 -38.53 -50.70 -28.07
CA GLN A 172 -38.35 -49.35 -27.47
C GLN A 172 -39.40 -49.03 -26.39
N PRO A 173 -39.27 -47.92 -25.65
CA PRO A 173 -40.20 -46.81 -25.94
C PRO A 173 -39.59 -45.39 -25.99
N ARG A 174 -40.13 -44.60 -26.93
CA ARG A 174 -40.27 -43.13 -27.05
C ARG A 174 -39.76 -42.25 -25.88
N GLY A 175 -38.90 -41.28 -26.20
CA GLY A 175 -38.79 -40.02 -25.46
C GLY A 175 -39.89 -39.00 -25.86
N PRO A 176 -40.13 -37.96 -25.05
CA PRO A 176 -41.07 -36.86 -25.36
C PRO A 176 -40.50 -35.93 -26.46
N ARG A 177 -41.38 -35.11 -27.05
CA ARG A 177 -41.05 -34.14 -28.10
C ARG A 177 -40.91 -32.72 -27.53
N THR A 178 -39.98 -31.95 -28.08
CA THR A 178 -40.02 -30.48 -28.05
C THR A 178 -41.16 -29.95 -28.94
N PRO A 179 -41.84 -28.86 -28.54
CA PRO A 179 -42.59 -28.00 -29.47
C PRO A 179 -41.64 -27.15 -30.34
N PRO A 180 -42.07 -26.67 -31.51
CA PRO A 180 -41.28 -25.75 -32.35
C PRO A 180 -41.39 -24.30 -31.88
N GLY A 181 -40.34 -23.50 -32.13
CA GLY A 181 -40.41 -22.04 -32.07
C GLY A 181 -40.98 -21.43 -33.37
N PRO A 182 -41.49 -20.19 -33.34
CA PRO A 182 -41.96 -19.47 -34.52
C PRO A 182 -40.80 -18.98 -35.44
N PRO A 183 -41.07 -18.73 -36.73
CA PRO A 183 -40.12 -18.12 -37.66
C PRO A 183 -39.93 -16.60 -37.44
N PRO A 184 -38.88 -15.97 -38.01
CA PRO A 184 -38.70 -14.52 -38.00
C PRO A 184 -39.74 -13.79 -38.88
N PRO A 185 -39.92 -12.47 -38.70
CA PRO A 185 -40.62 -11.61 -39.66
C PRO A 185 -39.76 -11.31 -40.89
N ASP A 186 -40.41 -11.11 -42.04
CA ASP A 186 -39.85 -10.49 -43.24
C ASP A 186 -40.25 -8.98 -43.26
N ASP A 187 -39.45 -8.14 -43.91
CA ASP A 187 -39.79 -6.74 -44.22
C ASP A 187 -40.71 -6.64 -45.46
N ASP A 188 -41.58 -5.61 -45.51
CA ASP A 188 -41.90 -4.73 -46.67
C ASP A 188 -43.26 -4.00 -46.53
N ASP A 189 -43.20 -2.66 -46.52
CA ASP A 189 -44.12 -1.63 -47.08
C ASP A 189 -45.62 -1.40 -46.66
N ASP A 190 -46.07 -0.17 -47.01
CA ASP A 190 -47.43 0.41 -47.20
C ASP A 190 -48.34 0.87 -46.01
N ASP A 191 -48.23 2.19 -45.73
CA ASP A 191 -49.28 3.24 -45.77
C ASP A 191 -50.39 3.52 -44.70
N GLU A 192 -50.55 4.86 -44.49
CA GLU A 192 -51.71 5.72 -44.09
C GLU A 192 -52.59 5.48 -42.82
N GLU A 193 -52.49 6.44 -41.87
CA GLU A 193 -53.53 7.30 -41.23
C GLU A 193 -55.05 6.92 -41.18
N PRO A 194 -55.88 7.52 -40.26
CA PRO A 194 -55.62 8.05 -38.90
C PRO A 194 -56.76 7.84 -37.85
N LEU A 195 -56.51 8.26 -36.60
CA LEU A 195 -57.35 8.96 -35.57
C LEU A 195 -58.91 9.13 -35.71
N PRO A 196 -59.70 9.50 -34.65
CA PRO A 196 -59.52 9.37 -33.17
C PRO A 196 -60.83 9.16 -32.29
N VAL A 197 -60.65 8.88 -30.97
CA VAL A 197 -61.52 9.19 -29.76
C VAL A 197 -63.03 8.77 -29.70
N PRO A 198 -63.74 8.88 -28.54
CA PRO A 198 -63.41 8.65 -27.11
C PRO A 198 -64.48 7.75 -26.37
N VAL A 199 -64.37 7.56 -25.03
CA VAL A 199 -65.40 7.85 -23.98
C VAL A 199 -65.24 7.02 -22.67
N VAL A 200 -65.05 7.75 -21.56
CA VAL A 200 -65.48 7.55 -20.14
C VAL A 200 -66.10 6.21 -19.67
N GLY A 201 -65.68 5.68 -18.50
CA GLY A 201 -66.48 4.70 -17.73
C GLY A 201 -65.84 4.01 -16.49
N GLU A 202 -65.86 4.69 -15.34
CA GLU A 202 -65.69 4.24 -13.92
C GLU A 202 -65.39 2.77 -13.49
N LYS A 203 -64.43 2.68 -12.52
CA LYS A 203 -64.46 1.93 -11.21
C LYS A 203 -64.01 0.45 -11.02
N GLU A 204 -63.07 0.35 -10.05
CA GLU A 204 -62.92 -0.62 -8.94
C GLU A 204 -62.35 -2.05 -9.16
N ASP A 205 -61.22 -2.27 -8.47
CA ASP A 205 -60.64 -3.46 -7.84
C ASP A 205 -60.58 -4.82 -8.58
N ASP A 206 -59.37 -5.20 -9.04
CA ASP A 206 -58.61 -6.33 -8.44
C ASP A 206 -57.14 -6.35 -8.95
N ALA A 207 -56.15 -6.70 -8.11
CA ALA A 207 -54.74 -6.84 -8.54
C ALA A 207 -53.85 -7.66 -7.59
N PRO A 208 -53.21 -8.74 -8.11
CA PRO A 208 -51.92 -9.17 -7.58
C PRO A 208 -50.92 -9.62 -8.66
N GLN A 209 -49.70 -9.04 -8.63
CA GLN A 209 -48.44 -9.58 -9.23
C GLN A 209 -48.44 -9.63 -10.79
N ARG A 210 -47.33 -9.38 -11.51
CA ARG A 210 -45.91 -9.33 -11.17
C ARG A 210 -45.12 -8.66 -12.32
N GLU A 211 -43.86 -8.29 -12.07
CA GLU A 211 -42.77 -8.17 -13.05
C GLU A 211 -43.06 -7.44 -14.38
N ASP A 212 -42.58 -6.19 -14.48
CA ASP A 212 -42.28 -5.55 -15.76
C ASP A 212 -40.87 -4.94 -15.75
N TYR A 213 -40.26 -4.86 -16.93
CA TYR A 213 -38.83 -4.57 -17.14
C TYR A 213 -38.62 -3.06 -17.31
N PHE A 214 -37.66 -2.45 -16.59
CA PHE A 214 -37.34 -1.03 -16.76
C PHE A 214 -36.13 -0.83 -17.69
N GLU A 215 -36.38 -0.27 -18.87
CA GLU A 215 -35.35 0.27 -19.77
C GLU A 215 -34.89 1.68 -19.34
N PRO A 216 -33.68 2.12 -19.76
CA PRO A 216 -33.05 3.33 -19.24
C PRO A 216 -33.61 4.62 -19.87
N ILE A 217 -33.81 5.65 -19.04
CA ILE A 217 -34.19 7.00 -19.49
C ILE A 217 -32.95 7.89 -19.43
N SER A 218 -32.42 8.26 -20.60
CA SER A 218 -31.44 9.35 -20.73
C SER A 218 -32.13 10.71 -20.54
N PRO A 219 -31.56 11.65 -19.78
CA PRO A 219 -32.13 12.98 -19.58
C PRO A 219 -31.67 13.97 -20.66
N ASP A 220 -32.60 14.72 -21.27
CA ASP A 220 -32.26 15.98 -21.93
C ASP A 220 -33.41 17.02 -21.92
N ARG A 221 -33.07 18.26 -22.28
CA ARG A 221 -33.71 19.54 -21.95
C ARG A 221 -35.16 19.75 -22.42
N THR A 222 -35.96 20.40 -21.57
CA THR A 222 -36.89 21.53 -21.89
C THR A 222 -37.02 22.39 -20.61
N SER A 223 -36.60 23.66 -20.55
CA SER A 223 -37.07 24.90 -21.20
C SER A 223 -38.35 25.50 -20.56
N VAL A 224 -38.25 26.73 -20.06
CA VAL A 224 -39.29 27.45 -19.29
C VAL A 224 -40.08 28.41 -20.18
N HIS A 225 -41.42 28.43 -20.04
CA HIS A 225 -42.33 29.58 -20.16
C HIS A 225 -43.70 29.16 -19.58
N GLN A 226 -44.69 30.03 -19.30
CA GLN A 226 -44.79 31.34 -18.61
C GLN A 226 -46.31 31.64 -18.47
N GLU A 227 -46.71 32.71 -17.78
CA GLU A 227 -48.13 33.11 -17.52
C GLU A 227 -48.93 32.17 -16.58
N GLY A 228 -49.63 32.62 -15.53
CA GLY A 228 -49.56 33.89 -14.78
C GLY A 228 -50.90 34.67 -14.69
N GLN A 229 -51.45 34.80 -13.48
CA GLN A 229 -52.34 35.91 -13.06
C GLN A 229 -52.65 35.88 -11.54
N TYR A 230 -52.50 37.04 -10.87
CA TYR A 230 -53.35 37.68 -9.84
C TYR A 230 -54.47 36.85 -9.16
N SER A 231 -54.84 36.97 -7.87
CA SER A 231 -54.39 37.78 -6.69
C SER A 231 -55.26 37.37 -5.46
N ASP A 232 -55.19 37.88 -4.22
CA ASP A 232 -54.41 38.95 -3.54
C ASP A 232 -54.36 38.70 -1.99
N GLU A 233 -53.74 39.62 -1.22
CA GLU A 233 -53.76 39.78 0.27
C GLU A 233 -53.22 38.60 1.15
N GLY A 234 -52.35 38.79 2.16
CA GLY A 234 -51.57 39.96 2.58
C GLY A 234 -51.24 39.99 4.09
N GLU A 235 -49.97 39.80 4.48
CA GLU A 235 -49.31 40.35 5.69
C GLU A 235 -47.80 39.95 5.69
N VAL A 236 -46.89 40.93 5.83
CA VAL A 236 -45.41 40.82 5.76
C VAL A 236 -44.78 41.91 6.64
N GLU A 237 -43.66 41.62 7.31
CA GLU A 237 -42.62 42.51 7.90
C GLU A 237 -41.78 41.63 8.87
N GLU A 238 -40.45 41.72 9.07
CA GLU A 238 -39.29 42.41 8.45
C GLU A 238 -38.26 41.28 8.02
N ASP A 239 -37.06 41.44 7.47
CA ASP A 239 -36.18 42.57 7.12
C ASP A 239 -35.28 42.21 5.88
N GLN A 240 -34.20 42.96 5.59
CA GLN A 240 -33.80 43.29 4.19
C GLN A 240 -32.33 43.07 3.75
N HIS A 241 -32.11 43.31 2.45
CA HIS A 241 -30.83 43.51 1.74
C HIS A 241 -30.41 45.00 1.75
N GLU A 242 -29.22 45.33 1.21
CA GLU A 242 -29.06 46.52 0.34
C GLU A 242 -27.79 46.44 -0.56
N GLU A 243 -28.02 46.45 -1.88
CA GLU A 243 -27.29 47.27 -2.87
C GLU A 243 -28.29 48.41 -3.20
N GLY A 244 -27.99 49.64 -3.63
CA GLY A 244 -26.80 50.34 -4.14
C GLY A 244 -27.34 51.59 -4.89
N GLU A 245 -26.54 52.64 -5.16
CA GLU A 245 -27.02 53.83 -5.92
C GLU A 245 -26.00 54.34 -6.97
N ASP A 246 -26.52 54.94 -8.03
CA ASP A 246 -25.87 55.25 -9.32
C ASP A 246 -25.27 56.68 -9.42
N GLU A 247 -24.59 56.99 -10.56
CA GLU A 247 -24.97 58.12 -11.46
C GLU A 247 -24.17 58.11 -12.80
N GLU A 248 -24.91 58.06 -13.93
CA GLU A 248 -24.80 58.76 -15.25
C GLU A 248 -23.49 59.48 -15.72
N GLU A 249 -23.14 59.64 -17.01
CA GLU A 249 -23.63 59.16 -18.34
C GLU A 249 -22.55 59.38 -19.45
N ASP A 250 -22.95 59.27 -20.74
CA ASP A 250 -22.29 59.67 -22.02
C ASP A 250 -21.31 58.71 -22.74
N ALA A 251 -21.28 58.85 -24.07
CA ALA A 251 -20.68 57.91 -25.04
C ALA A 251 -20.03 58.61 -26.26
N ASP A 252 -19.18 57.91 -27.02
CA ASP A 252 -19.28 57.75 -28.49
C ASP A 252 -18.17 56.82 -29.05
N VAL A 253 -17.99 56.77 -30.38
CA VAL A 253 -17.41 55.63 -31.17
C VAL A 253 -16.21 56.07 -32.05
N GLU A 254 -15.64 55.12 -32.81
CA GLU A 254 -14.58 55.23 -33.84
C GLU A 254 -13.14 55.28 -33.28
N GLU A 255 -12.09 54.60 -33.75
CA GLU A 255 -11.67 53.85 -34.98
C GLU A 255 -10.39 54.48 -35.59
N GLU A 256 -9.30 53.70 -35.53
CA GLU A 256 -8.14 53.58 -36.44
C GLU A 256 -7.16 54.76 -36.79
N GLU A 257 -5.92 54.31 -37.12
CA GLU A 257 -4.86 54.90 -37.97
C GLU A 257 -4.14 56.25 -37.64
N ASP A 258 -2.88 56.11 -37.18
CA ASP A 258 -1.62 56.52 -37.84
C ASP A 258 -1.08 57.99 -37.93
N GLU A 259 0.24 58.03 -38.24
CA GLU A 259 1.14 59.11 -38.75
C GLU A 259 1.52 60.36 -37.89
N ASP A 260 2.71 60.25 -37.27
CA ASP A 260 3.95 61.03 -37.58
C ASP A 260 4.34 62.44 -37.03
N GLU A 261 5.68 62.56 -36.92
CA GLU A 261 6.63 63.71 -37.01
C GLU A 261 6.80 64.83 -35.93
N GLU A 262 8.09 64.99 -35.54
CA GLU A 262 8.89 66.21 -35.21
C GLU A 262 8.41 67.28 -34.18
N ASP A 263 9.27 68.05 -33.49
CA ASP A 263 10.69 67.94 -33.05
C ASP A 263 10.89 68.96 -31.88
N GLY A 264 11.94 68.82 -31.06
CA GLY A 264 12.16 69.61 -29.84
C GLY A 264 13.58 69.73 -29.27
N HIS A 265 14.63 69.38 -30.04
CA HIS A 265 16.05 69.79 -29.90
C HIS A 265 16.47 70.69 -28.70
N THR A 266 17.43 70.32 -27.82
CA THR A 266 18.91 70.50 -27.94
C THR A 266 19.60 70.30 -26.55
N VAL A 267 20.94 70.18 -26.34
CA VAL A 267 22.16 70.33 -27.19
C VAL A 267 23.32 69.40 -26.70
N GLU A 268 24.03 68.77 -27.67
CA GLU A 268 25.50 68.58 -27.83
C GLU A 268 26.41 67.96 -26.72
N SER A 269 27.50 67.23 -27.03
CA SER A 269 28.29 66.97 -28.28
C SER A 269 28.72 65.46 -28.35
N ILE A 270 29.16 64.78 -29.43
CA ILE A 270 29.83 65.10 -30.74
C ILE A 270 31.34 65.47 -30.58
N PRO A 271 32.32 65.04 -31.42
CA PRO A 271 32.32 64.11 -32.58
C PRO A 271 33.05 62.76 -32.31
N GLU A 272 33.09 61.70 -33.15
CA GLU A 272 32.88 61.43 -34.61
C GLU A 272 34.16 61.40 -35.51
N GLU A 273 33.96 61.00 -36.79
CA GLU A 273 34.90 60.49 -37.85
C GLU A 273 35.07 58.94 -37.84
N GLU A 274 34.67 58.13 -38.85
CA GLU A 274 34.95 58.07 -40.32
C GLU A 274 36.32 57.36 -40.63
N GLU A 275 36.57 56.57 -41.70
CA GLU A 275 35.80 56.01 -42.84
C GLU A 275 36.58 54.78 -43.46
N ASP A 276 36.20 54.34 -44.67
CA ASP A 276 37.03 53.65 -45.70
C ASP A 276 37.35 52.11 -45.70
N GLU A 277 37.84 51.66 -46.89
CA GLU A 277 37.89 50.30 -47.45
C GLU A 277 39.35 49.79 -47.71
N GLU A 278 39.53 48.90 -48.71
CA GLU A 278 40.79 48.32 -49.27
C GLU A 278 41.56 47.32 -48.36
N GLU A 279 42.37 46.37 -48.86
CA GLU A 279 42.37 45.33 -49.92
C GLU A 279 43.82 44.72 -49.95
N GLU A 280 44.08 43.68 -50.78
CA GLU A 280 45.41 43.06 -51.07
C GLU A 280 46.14 42.33 -49.90
N GLU A 281 46.99 41.29 -50.03
CA GLU A 281 47.43 40.35 -51.10
C GLU A 281 47.11 38.89 -50.56
N GLU A 282 46.93 37.75 -51.25
CA GLU A 282 47.32 37.16 -52.55
C GLU A 282 48.83 36.97 -52.78
N GLU A 283 49.39 35.98 -53.49
CA GLU A 283 48.95 34.72 -54.16
C GLU A 283 49.72 33.54 -53.48
N GLY A 284 49.65 32.23 -53.78
CA GLY A 284 49.05 31.43 -54.85
C GLY A 284 50.12 30.53 -55.53
N GLU A 285 49.85 29.23 -55.72
CA GLU A 285 50.46 28.37 -56.75
C GLU A 285 49.60 27.08 -56.91
N GLU A 286 49.66 26.43 -58.08
CA GLU A 286 48.49 25.77 -58.70
C GLU A 286 48.82 24.41 -59.37
N GLU A 287 47.77 23.64 -59.72
CA GLU A 287 47.77 22.40 -60.54
C GLU A 287 48.47 21.13 -59.94
N GLY A 288 48.10 19.89 -60.29
CA GLY A 288 47.00 19.40 -61.15
C GLY A 288 47.08 17.88 -61.44
N GLU A 289 46.07 17.37 -62.16
CA GLU A 289 45.94 16.00 -62.76
C GLU A 289 45.87 14.76 -61.82
N GLY A 290 45.15 13.70 -62.23
CA GLY A 290 45.32 12.37 -61.59
C GLY A 290 44.16 11.34 -61.55
N ASP A 291 43.13 11.40 -62.41
CA ASP A 291 42.07 10.36 -62.46
C ASP A 291 42.51 9.11 -63.26
N ASP A 292 42.47 7.91 -62.66
CA ASP A 292 41.83 6.71 -63.26
C ASP A 292 41.77 5.52 -62.26
N GLY A 293 40.78 4.65 -62.46
CA GLY A 293 40.24 3.78 -61.42
C GLY A 293 40.96 2.48 -61.05
N TYR A 294 40.67 2.03 -59.82
CA TYR A 294 40.53 0.61 -59.47
C TYR A 294 39.28 0.41 -58.60
N GLU A 295 38.32 -0.36 -59.09
CA GLU A 295 37.12 -0.73 -58.34
C GLU A 295 37.34 -1.91 -57.38
N GLN A 296 36.56 -1.92 -56.29
CA GLN A 296 36.17 -3.08 -55.47
C GLN A 296 37.28 -3.92 -54.79
N ILE A 297 37.35 -3.85 -53.45
CA ILE A 297 36.79 -4.91 -52.57
C ILE A 297 36.18 -4.23 -51.32
N SER A 298 35.03 -4.71 -50.83
CA SER A 298 34.42 -4.27 -49.57
C SER A 298 35.04 -4.95 -48.34
N SER A 299 35.11 -4.24 -47.21
CA SER A 299 35.56 -4.77 -45.92
C SER A 299 34.86 -4.03 -44.77
N ASP A 300 33.73 -4.55 -44.34
CA ASP A 300 32.82 -3.90 -43.38
C ASP A 300 33.28 -4.09 -41.91
N GLU A 301 34.46 -3.57 -41.54
CA GLU A 301 34.98 -3.67 -40.16
C GLU A 301 35.82 -2.44 -39.74
N ASP A 302 35.22 -1.25 -39.77
CA ASP A 302 35.72 -0.06 -39.05
C ASP A 302 34.54 0.76 -38.53
N GLY A 303 34.15 0.48 -37.28
CA GLY A 303 32.95 1.04 -36.65
C GLY A 303 32.86 0.85 -35.14
N ILE A 304 33.95 0.40 -34.49
CA ILE A 304 34.06 0.40 -33.04
C ILE A 304 34.52 1.80 -32.62
N ALA A 305 33.56 2.66 -32.32
CA ALA A 305 33.85 3.96 -31.71
C ALA A 305 34.60 3.77 -30.38
N ASP A 306 35.49 4.72 -30.04
CA ASP A 306 36.32 4.66 -28.85
C ASP A 306 35.49 4.45 -27.58
N LEU A 307 35.59 3.23 -27.02
CA LEU A 307 34.89 2.87 -25.79
C LEU A 307 35.62 3.41 -24.54
N GLU A 308 35.97 4.69 -24.57
CA GLU A 308 36.20 5.43 -23.33
C GLU A 308 34.93 5.41 -22.48
N ARG A 309 35.09 5.35 -21.16
CA ARG A 309 33.96 5.14 -20.24
C ARG A 309 33.15 6.43 -20.05
N GLU A 310 32.32 6.76 -21.03
CA GLU A 310 31.10 7.52 -20.76
C GLU A 310 30.18 6.65 -19.89
N THR A 311 30.37 6.74 -18.57
CA THR A 311 29.36 6.28 -17.60
C THR A 311 28.04 6.97 -17.95
N PHE A 312 27.02 6.19 -18.30
CA PHE A 312 25.68 6.70 -18.54
C PHE A 312 25.22 7.51 -17.33
N LYS A 313 25.17 8.84 -17.50
CA LYS A 313 24.60 9.75 -16.52
C LYS A 313 23.12 9.87 -16.81
N TYR A 314 22.30 9.56 -15.82
CA TYR A 314 20.94 10.03 -15.78
C TYR A 314 20.92 11.58 -15.88
N PRO A 315 19.83 12.18 -16.37
CA PRO A 315 19.58 13.61 -16.14
C PRO A 315 19.74 13.92 -14.64
N ASN A 316 20.21 15.12 -14.28
CA ASN A 316 20.30 15.54 -12.88
C ASN A 316 18.87 15.61 -12.28
N PHE A 317 18.46 14.50 -11.67
CA PHE A 317 17.16 14.24 -11.07
C PHE A 317 17.21 14.29 -9.54
N ASP A 318 18.35 14.73 -8.99
CA ASP A 318 18.60 14.78 -7.55
C ASP A 318 19.14 16.13 -7.12
N VAL A 319 19.01 16.40 -5.83
CA VAL A 319 19.64 17.52 -5.16
C VAL A 319 21.12 17.21 -5.00
N GLU A 320 21.97 17.92 -5.75
CA GLU A 320 23.36 18.10 -5.35
C GLU A 320 23.40 18.95 -4.07
N TYR A 321 23.30 18.30 -2.91
CA TYR A 321 23.57 18.92 -1.62
C TYR A 321 25.03 19.36 -1.62
N THR A 322 25.26 20.66 -1.39
CA THR A 322 26.63 21.17 -1.38
C THR A 322 27.39 20.61 -0.18
N ALA A 323 28.72 20.58 -0.28
CA ALA A 323 29.54 20.27 0.89
C ALA A 323 29.31 21.25 2.05
N GLU A 324 28.74 22.44 1.78
CA GLU A 324 28.43 23.47 2.78
C GLU A 324 27.05 23.23 3.45
N ASP A 325 26.07 22.67 2.73
CA ASP A 325 24.84 22.12 3.33
C ASP A 325 25.19 20.97 4.30
N LEU A 326 26.00 20.02 3.83
CA LEU A 326 26.35 18.80 4.57
C LEU A 326 27.34 19.05 5.73
N ALA A 327 28.26 20.01 5.61
CA ALA A 327 29.22 20.33 6.67
C ALA A 327 28.58 20.95 7.93
N SER A 328 27.28 21.27 7.90
CA SER A 328 26.51 21.70 9.08
C SER A 328 26.07 20.54 9.98
N VAL A 329 26.10 19.30 9.48
CA VAL A 329 25.58 18.09 10.15
C VAL A 329 26.73 17.14 10.50
N PRO A 330 26.91 16.75 11.77
CA PRO A 330 27.84 15.67 12.14
C PRO A 330 27.44 14.35 11.46
N PRO A 331 28.39 13.46 11.14
CA PRO A 331 28.08 12.10 10.66
C PRO A 331 27.61 11.20 11.82
N MET A 332 26.56 11.63 12.51
CA MET A 332 25.81 10.82 13.47
C MET A 332 24.67 10.13 12.71
N THR A 333 24.84 8.83 12.52
CA THR A 333 23.71 7.93 12.24
C THR A 333 22.68 8.07 13.35
N TYR A 334 21.39 8.20 12.99
CA TYR A 334 20.31 8.16 13.97
C TYR A 334 20.23 6.74 14.53
N ASP A 335 20.66 6.55 15.77
CA ASP A 335 20.42 5.33 16.51
C ASP A 335 18.97 5.35 17.02
N PRO A 336 18.09 4.45 16.55
CA PRO A 336 16.70 4.45 16.95
C PRO A 336 16.51 3.89 18.37
N TYR A 337 17.52 3.24 18.97
CA TYR A 337 17.47 2.69 20.32
C TYR A 337 17.81 3.73 21.41
N ASP A 338 18.49 4.82 21.07
CA ASP A 338 18.84 5.92 21.98
C ASP A 338 17.61 6.72 22.49
N ARG A 339 16.43 6.59 21.86
CA ARG A 339 15.23 7.39 22.18
C ARG A 339 13.97 6.53 22.35
N GLU A 340 13.71 6.16 23.61
CA GLU A 340 12.46 5.49 24.02
C GLU A 340 11.22 6.37 23.82
N LEU A 341 10.08 5.73 23.56
CA LEU A 341 8.77 6.38 23.49
C LEU A 341 8.31 6.85 24.88
N VAL A 342 7.61 7.98 24.95
CA VAL A 342 7.09 8.57 26.20
C VAL A 342 5.61 8.92 26.09
N SER A 343 4.98 9.28 27.22
CA SER A 343 3.57 9.68 27.28
C SER A 343 3.20 10.73 26.23
N LEU A 344 2.17 10.41 25.45
CA LEU A 344 1.53 11.28 24.46
C LEU A 344 1.11 12.63 25.07
N ALA A 345 1.47 13.75 24.41
CA ALA A 345 1.31 15.10 24.96
C ALA A 345 0.29 16.01 24.24
N TYR A 346 0.14 15.90 22.91
CA TYR A 346 -0.78 16.73 22.11
C TYR A 346 -2.07 16.00 21.71
N PHE A 347 -1.93 14.79 21.15
CA PHE A 347 -3.08 14.02 20.68
C PHE A 347 -3.82 13.34 21.84
N SER A 348 -5.10 13.06 21.63
CA SER A 348 -5.89 12.26 22.56
C SER A 348 -5.73 10.76 22.27
N CYS A 349 -5.63 9.98 23.34
CA CYS A 349 -5.64 8.52 23.33
C CYS A 349 -6.91 7.96 22.64
N PRO A 350 -6.80 6.95 21.75
CA PRO A 350 -7.90 6.53 20.87
C PRO A 350 -9.00 5.71 21.54
N TYR A 351 -8.75 5.13 22.72
CA TYR A 351 -9.76 4.36 23.47
C TYR A 351 -10.55 5.18 24.50
N LYS A 352 -10.17 6.43 24.78
CA LYS A 352 -10.90 7.30 25.72
C LYS A 352 -12.12 7.92 25.04
N THR A 353 -13.18 8.16 25.80
CA THR A 353 -14.38 8.82 25.25
C THR A 353 -14.17 10.32 25.06
N THR A 354 -15.04 10.94 24.24
CA THR A 354 -15.16 12.40 24.08
C THR A 354 -15.31 13.12 25.42
N PHE A 355 -16.08 12.54 26.34
CA PHE A 355 -16.29 13.04 27.70
C PHE A 355 -15.03 12.92 28.56
N GLU A 356 -14.35 11.77 28.55
CA GLU A 356 -13.13 11.54 29.33
C GLU A 356 -11.99 12.46 28.88
N ILE A 357 -11.86 12.71 27.58
CA ILE A 357 -10.92 13.66 26.99
C ILE A 357 -11.21 15.09 27.49
N GLU A 358 -12.47 15.54 27.43
CA GLU A 358 -12.86 16.87 27.93
C GLU A 358 -12.62 17.03 29.44
N VAL A 359 -12.95 16.00 30.23
CA VAL A 359 -12.71 15.96 31.69
C VAL A 359 -11.23 16.01 32.03
N ASN A 360 -10.36 15.36 31.27
CA ASN A 360 -8.90 15.43 31.50
C ASN A 360 -8.33 16.79 31.11
N ARG A 361 -8.75 17.33 29.97
CA ARG A 361 -8.41 18.69 29.51
C ARG A 361 -8.77 19.77 30.54
N MET A 362 -9.91 19.64 31.24
CA MET A 362 -10.29 20.55 32.33
C MET A 362 -9.37 20.44 33.56
N LYS A 363 -8.90 19.24 33.90
CA LYS A 363 -7.93 19.05 35.02
C LYS A 363 -6.59 19.70 34.69
N GLU A 364 -6.11 19.54 33.46
CA GLU A 364 -4.82 20.06 32.98
C GLU A 364 -4.81 21.60 32.88
N GLN A 365 -5.89 22.21 32.40
CA GLN A 365 -5.97 23.66 32.21
C GLN A 365 -6.17 24.45 33.51
N GLY A 366 -6.57 23.78 34.60
CA GLY A 366 -6.82 24.38 35.91
C GLY A 366 -8.16 25.10 36.03
N PRO A 367 -8.61 25.41 37.27
CA PRO A 367 -9.96 25.92 37.53
C PRO A 367 -10.20 27.37 37.05
N ASP A 368 -9.14 28.11 36.72
CA ASP A 368 -9.15 29.56 36.50
C ASP A 368 -9.19 29.97 35.00
N LYS A 369 -9.03 29.01 34.08
CA LYS A 369 -9.25 29.26 32.63
C LYS A 369 -10.73 29.05 32.29
N GLU A 370 -11.50 30.13 32.24
CA GLU A 370 -12.94 30.09 31.93
C GLU A 370 -13.21 29.69 30.47
N ASN A 371 -13.43 28.40 30.24
CA ASN A 371 -13.98 27.89 28.97
C ASN A 371 -15.48 28.27 28.87
N SER A 372 -15.75 29.49 28.40
CA SER A 372 -17.09 30.10 28.31
C SER A 372 -18.18 29.14 27.78
N GLY A 373 -17.91 28.41 26.69
CA GLY A 373 -18.87 27.48 26.08
C GLY A 373 -19.11 26.18 26.87
N ALA A 374 -18.27 25.85 27.87
CA ALA A 374 -18.55 24.80 28.85
C ALA A 374 -19.38 25.34 30.02
N VAL A 375 -19.12 26.59 30.46
CA VAL A 375 -19.93 27.28 31.46
C VAL A 375 -21.38 27.43 30.98
N GLU A 376 -21.60 27.95 29.78
CA GLU A 376 -22.93 28.10 29.17
C GLU A 376 -23.69 26.76 29.12
N ALA A 377 -23.04 25.71 28.60
CA ALA A 377 -23.62 24.37 28.52
C ALA A 377 -23.98 23.79 29.90
N SER A 378 -23.16 24.07 30.93
CA SER A 378 -23.40 23.62 32.30
C SER A 378 -24.59 24.34 32.97
N VAL A 379 -24.72 25.66 32.77
CA VAL A 379 -25.85 26.46 33.28
C VAL A 379 -27.15 25.99 32.63
N LYS A 380 -27.15 25.84 31.29
CA LYS A 380 -28.33 25.38 30.56
C LYS A 380 -28.76 23.96 30.96
N LEU A 381 -27.80 23.07 31.24
CA LEU A 381 -28.08 21.71 31.73
C LEU A 381 -28.71 21.75 33.14
N LEU A 382 -28.22 22.60 34.04
CA LEU A 382 -28.84 22.80 35.36
C LEU A 382 -30.26 23.36 35.24
N GLU A 383 -30.48 24.40 34.43
CA GLU A 383 -31.81 25.00 34.22
C GLU A 383 -32.84 23.96 33.74
N LEU A 384 -32.47 23.08 32.81
CA LEU A 384 -33.35 22.01 32.34
C LEU A 384 -33.64 20.96 33.44
N LEU A 385 -32.63 20.56 34.20
CA LEU A 385 -32.75 19.57 35.29
C LEU A 385 -33.55 20.09 36.50
N GLU A 386 -33.47 21.39 36.79
CA GLU A 386 -34.25 22.04 37.86
C GLU A 386 -35.70 22.31 37.42
N LEU A 387 -35.93 22.75 36.18
CA LEU A 387 -37.26 23.12 35.69
C LEU A 387 -38.21 21.92 35.51
N TYR A 388 -37.70 20.73 35.22
CA TYR A 388 -38.51 19.53 34.93
C TYR A 388 -38.29 18.38 35.94
N GLN A 389 -38.23 18.68 37.25
CA GLN A 389 -38.13 17.63 38.27
C GLN A 389 -39.35 16.67 38.25
N GLU A 390 -40.58 17.18 38.16
CA GLU A 390 -41.81 16.36 38.18
C GLU A 390 -42.63 16.38 36.88
N ASP A 391 -42.60 17.46 36.08
CA ASP A 391 -43.39 17.52 34.83
C ASP A 391 -42.80 16.61 33.74
N ARG A 392 -43.66 15.87 33.05
CA ARG A 392 -43.34 14.93 31.96
C ARG A 392 -44.14 15.23 30.69
N GLY A 393 -44.70 16.44 30.57
CA GLY A 393 -45.39 16.91 29.37
C GLY A 393 -44.48 17.20 28.18
N ALA A 394 -45.04 17.80 27.14
CA ALA A 394 -44.35 18.06 25.86
C ALA A 394 -43.02 18.83 26.01
N LYS A 395 -42.92 19.74 26.99
CA LYS A 395 -41.71 20.53 27.22
C LYS A 395 -40.53 19.69 27.75
N TRP A 396 -40.80 18.71 28.60
CA TRP A 396 -39.79 17.76 29.07
C TRP A 396 -39.28 16.87 27.92
N VAL A 397 -40.15 16.50 26.97
CA VAL A 397 -39.72 15.80 25.74
C VAL A 397 -38.76 16.67 24.89
N THR A 398 -39.02 17.98 24.76
CA THR A 398 -38.06 18.90 24.12
C THR A 398 -36.74 18.98 24.89
N ALA A 399 -36.79 19.03 26.23
CA ALA A 399 -35.58 19.03 27.07
C ALA A 399 -34.74 17.74 26.89
N LEU A 400 -35.39 16.56 26.83
CA LEU A 400 -34.73 15.27 26.54
C LEU A 400 -34.04 15.23 25.16
N GLU A 401 -34.59 15.92 24.15
CA GLU A 401 -33.98 15.98 22.82
C GLU A 401 -32.73 16.87 22.80
N GLU A 402 -32.69 17.90 23.65
CA GLU A 402 -31.61 18.88 23.80
C GLU A 402 -30.46 18.39 24.71
N VAL A 403 -30.75 17.88 25.91
CA VAL A 403 -29.75 17.44 26.92
C VAL A 403 -28.54 16.67 26.34
N PRO A 404 -28.70 15.72 25.39
CA PRO A 404 -27.59 15.05 24.73
C PRO A 404 -26.46 15.95 24.16
N SER A 405 -26.75 17.15 23.66
CA SER A 405 -25.68 18.05 23.15
C SER A 405 -24.98 18.84 24.27
N LEU A 406 -25.55 18.87 25.47
CA LEU A 406 -25.00 19.56 26.63
C LEU A 406 -24.09 18.66 27.47
N ILE A 407 -24.22 17.33 27.38
CA ILE A 407 -23.48 16.38 28.25
C ILE A 407 -21.95 16.56 28.14
N VAL A 408 -21.37 16.47 26.95
CA VAL A 408 -19.89 16.40 26.79
C VAL A 408 -19.16 17.61 27.39
N LYS A 409 -19.73 18.82 27.31
CA LYS A 409 -19.13 20.07 27.86
C LYS A 409 -19.72 20.52 29.20
N GLY A 410 -21.02 20.35 29.38
CA GLY A 410 -21.75 20.84 30.54
C GLY A 410 -21.61 19.91 31.74
N LEU A 411 -21.85 18.60 31.56
CA LEU A 411 -21.77 17.62 32.66
C LEU A 411 -20.33 17.41 33.13
N SER A 412 -19.35 17.44 32.23
CA SER A 412 -17.92 17.39 32.57
C SER A 412 -17.51 18.59 33.44
N TYR A 413 -17.94 19.80 33.08
CA TYR A 413 -17.72 21.01 33.89
C TYR A 413 -18.43 20.93 35.26
N LEU A 414 -19.66 20.43 35.31
CA LEU A 414 -20.39 20.23 36.58
C LEU A 414 -19.69 19.22 37.50
N GLN A 415 -19.23 18.08 36.98
CA GLN A 415 -18.47 17.10 37.77
C GLN A 415 -17.15 17.69 38.31
N PHE A 416 -16.46 18.49 37.50
CA PHE A 416 -15.19 19.13 37.85
C PHE A 416 -15.35 20.23 38.91
N LYS A 417 -16.42 21.04 38.84
CA LYS A 417 -16.66 22.15 39.78
C LYS A 417 -17.50 21.75 41.02
N ASN A 418 -18.37 20.74 40.93
CA ASN A 418 -19.28 20.32 41.99
C ASN A 418 -19.47 18.79 42.06
N THR A 419 -18.43 18.07 42.52
CA THR A 419 -18.42 16.61 42.67
C THR A 419 -19.33 16.07 43.81
N GLN A 420 -20.15 16.91 44.45
CA GLN A 420 -21.04 16.53 45.57
C GLN A 420 -22.48 16.19 45.13
N GLN A 421 -22.86 16.47 43.87
CA GLN A 421 -24.22 16.30 43.38
C GLN A 421 -24.28 15.28 42.24
N ASP A 422 -25.15 14.28 42.37
CA ASP A 422 -25.25 13.18 41.42
C ASP A 422 -26.12 13.54 40.19
N TYR A 423 -25.54 14.32 39.30
CA TYR A 423 -26.14 14.67 38.02
C TYR A 423 -26.26 13.47 37.07
N ILE A 424 -25.41 12.43 37.21
CA ILE A 424 -25.52 11.20 36.38
C ILE A 424 -26.75 10.41 36.82
N GLY A 425 -26.95 10.16 38.10
CA GLY A 425 -28.14 9.47 38.63
C GLY A 425 -29.44 10.16 38.20
N GLN A 426 -29.51 11.49 38.28
CA GLN A 426 -30.68 12.26 37.83
C GLN A 426 -30.95 12.08 36.32
N LEU A 427 -29.89 12.04 35.49
CA LEU A 427 -30.01 11.81 34.04
C LEU A 427 -30.35 10.35 33.70
N VAL A 428 -29.87 9.38 34.48
CA VAL A 428 -30.25 7.96 34.37
C VAL A 428 -31.74 7.77 34.73
N ASP A 429 -32.22 8.41 35.79
CA ASP A 429 -33.65 8.42 36.16
C ASP A 429 -34.52 9.00 35.03
N TRP A 430 -34.12 10.13 34.44
CA TRP A 430 -34.78 10.71 33.26
C TRP A 430 -34.78 9.73 32.08
N THR A 431 -33.67 9.03 31.85
CA THR A 431 -33.52 8.06 30.76
C THR A 431 -34.47 6.87 30.93
N MET A 432 -34.51 6.25 32.11
CA MET A 432 -35.40 5.11 32.37
C MET A 432 -36.88 5.52 32.35
N GLN A 433 -37.22 6.74 32.78
CA GLN A 433 -38.57 7.30 32.63
C GLN A 433 -38.93 7.56 31.15
N ALA A 434 -37.97 8.01 30.33
CA ALA A 434 -38.17 8.27 28.91
C ALA A 434 -38.35 6.97 28.09
N LEU A 435 -37.56 5.93 28.40
CA LEU A 435 -37.64 4.61 27.75
C LEU A 435 -38.90 3.81 28.11
N ASN A 436 -39.56 4.11 29.23
CA ASN A 436 -40.69 3.30 29.70
C ASN A 436 -41.88 3.34 28.73
N LEU A 437 -42.13 2.21 28.06
CA LEU A 437 -43.20 2.08 27.05
C LEU A 437 -44.60 2.40 27.61
N GLN A 438 -44.88 2.06 28.88
CA GLN A 438 -46.17 2.33 29.52
C GLN A 438 -46.36 3.80 29.91
N VAL A 439 -45.28 4.57 30.07
CA VAL A 439 -45.32 6.03 30.19
C VAL A 439 -45.51 6.65 28.81
N ALA A 440 -44.70 6.24 27.82
CA ALA A 440 -44.79 6.75 26.46
C ALA A 440 -46.18 6.54 25.84
N LEU A 441 -46.80 5.36 26.00
CA LEU A 441 -48.15 5.07 25.49
C LEU A 441 -49.28 5.92 26.11
N ARG A 442 -49.02 6.67 27.19
CA ARG A 442 -49.97 7.65 27.77
C ARG A 442 -49.83 9.04 27.18
N GLN A 443 -48.74 9.31 26.45
CA GLN A 443 -48.53 10.58 25.74
C GLN A 443 -49.34 10.63 24.43
N PRO A 444 -49.63 11.83 23.91
CA PRO A 444 -50.10 12.01 22.54
C PRO A 444 -49.18 11.33 21.50
N ILE A 445 -49.78 10.87 20.39
CA ILE A 445 -49.08 10.10 19.33
C ILE A 445 -47.92 10.90 18.69
N ALA A 446 -47.97 12.23 18.68
CA ALA A 446 -46.87 13.08 18.21
C ALA A 446 -45.68 13.16 19.20
N LEU A 447 -45.87 12.75 20.45
CA LEU A 447 -44.89 12.85 21.54
C LEU A 447 -44.35 11.50 22.01
N ASN A 448 -45.14 10.41 21.93
CA ASN A 448 -44.71 9.10 22.43
C ASN A 448 -43.46 8.56 21.70
N VAL A 449 -43.42 8.62 20.37
CA VAL A 449 -42.23 8.23 19.56
C VAL A 449 -41.07 9.20 19.79
N ARG A 450 -41.33 10.50 20.01
CA ARG A 450 -40.27 11.48 20.34
C ARG A 450 -39.62 11.18 21.68
N GLN A 451 -40.43 10.96 22.73
CA GLN A 451 -39.95 10.58 24.06
C GLN A 451 -39.07 9.32 24.01
N LEU A 452 -39.52 8.26 23.33
CA LEU A 452 -38.76 7.01 23.22
C LEU A 452 -37.45 7.21 22.42
N LYS A 453 -37.49 7.97 21.30
CA LYS A 453 -36.28 8.28 20.52
C LYS A 453 -35.29 9.15 21.30
N ALA A 454 -35.77 10.15 22.04
CA ALA A 454 -34.95 10.99 22.91
C ALA A 454 -34.33 10.18 24.06
N GLY A 455 -35.10 9.28 24.69
CA GLY A 455 -34.60 8.32 25.68
C GLY A 455 -33.48 7.43 25.13
N THR A 456 -33.66 6.82 23.96
CA THR A 456 -32.58 6.02 23.32
C THR A 456 -31.35 6.85 22.96
N LYS A 457 -31.51 8.11 22.56
CA LYS A 457 -30.39 9.03 22.30
C LYS A 457 -29.64 9.39 23.60
N LEU A 458 -30.38 9.60 24.69
CA LEU A 458 -29.82 9.91 26.00
C LEU A 458 -29.05 8.72 26.61
N VAL A 459 -29.46 7.48 26.37
CA VAL A 459 -28.66 6.28 26.68
C VAL A 459 -27.29 6.37 26.01
N SER A 460 -27.21 6.63 24.70
CA SER A 460 -25.94 6.76 23.99
C SER A 460 -25.05 7.85 24.58
N SER A 461 -25.62 9.04 24.80
CA SER A 461 -24.86 10.18 25.35
C SER A 461 -24.44 9.99 26.82
N LEU A 462 -25.14 9.15 27.60
CA LEU A 462 -24.72 8.77 28.94
C LEU A 462 -23.70 7.63 28.94
N ALA A 463 -23.72 6.75 27.94
CA ALA A 463 -22.67 5.75 27.75
C ALA A 463 -21.33 6.40 27.32
N GLU A 464 -21.38 7.51 26.56
CA GLU A 464 -20.21 8.35 26.27
C GLU A 464 -19.56 8.94 27.53
N CYS A 465 -20.25 9.01 28.69
CA CYS A 465 -19.65 9.44 29.96
C CYS A 465 -18.69 8.43 30.61
N GLY A 466 -18.29 7.39 29.88
CA GLY A 466 -17.35 6.36 30.35
C GLY A 466 -17.96 5.43 31.41
N PRO A 467 -17.12 4.71 32.18
CA PRO A 467 -17.57 3.67 33.11
C PRO A 467 -18.61 4.14 34.13
N GLN A 468 -18.56 5.40 34.57
CA GLN A 468 -19.53 5.95 35.54
C GLN A 468 -20.95 6.02 34.96
N GLY A 469 -21.08 6.50 33.71
CA GLY A 469 -22.38 6.61 33.04
C GLY A 469 -22.98 5.25 32.73
N VAL A 470 -22.17 4.32 32.20
CA VAL A 470 -22.60 2.94 31.92
C VAL A 470 -22.97 2.20 33.21
N MET A 471 -22.16 2.25 34.27
CA MET A 471 -22.49 1.58 35.53
C MET A 471 -23.80 2.10 36.15
N GLY A 472 -24.10 3.40 36.06
CA GLY A 472 -25.39 3.95 36.47
C GLY A 472 -26.56 3.39 35.66
N LEU A 473 -26.43 3.36 34.33
CA LEU A 473 -27.44 2.79 33.43
C LEU A 473 -27.66 1.27 33.65
N LEU A 474 -26.59 0.51 33.90
CA LEU A 474 -26.65 -0.93 34.18
C LEU A 474 -27.37 -1.22 35.51
N GLN A 475 -27.03 -0.47 36.57
CA GLN A 475 -27.70 -0.57 37.87
C GLN A 475 -29.21 -0.24 37.77
N ALA A 476 -29.58 0.71 36.92
CA ALA A 476 -30.97 1.05 36.63
C ALA A 476 -31.68 0.05 35.69
N GLY A 477 -30.96 -0.93 35.13
CA GLY A 477 -31.54 -1.99 34.30
C GLY A 477 -31.76 -1.65 32.82
N VAL A 478 -30.97 -0.71 32.26
CA VAL A 478 -31.16 -0.19 30.89
C VAL A 478 -31.26 -1.28 29.81
N ILE A 479 -30.46 -2.35 29.91
CA ILE A 479 -30.40 -3.41 28.90
C ILE A 479 -31.77 -4.12 28.80
N SER A 480 -32.40 -4.42 29.93
CA SER A 480 -33.74 -5.01 29.95
C SER A 480 -34.80 -4.04 29.40
N GLY A 481 -34.71 -2.74 29.72
CA GLY A 481 -35.60 -1.72 29.16
C GLY A 481 -35.48 -1.55 27.64
N LEU A 482 -34.26 -1.67 27.09
CA LEU A 482 -34.04 -1.69 25.65
C LEU A 482 -34.58 -2.98 25.00
N PHE A 483 -34.41 -4.14 25.64
CA PHE A 483 -35.02 -5.38 25.15
C PHE A 483 -36.55 -5.36 25.20
N GLU A 484 -37.19 -4.74 26.20
CA GLU A 484 -38.64 -4.51 26.21
C GLU A 484 -39.09 -3.74 24.95
N LEU A 485 -38.36 -2.71 24.54
CA LEU A 485 -38.65 -1.95 23.31
C LEU A 485 -38.35 -2.72 22.02
N LEU A 486 -37.36 -3.62 22.02
CA LEU A 486 -36.99 -4.44 20.87
C LEU A 486 -37.96 -5.61 20.63
N PHE A 487 -38.47 -6.22 21.70
CA PHE A 487 -39.44 -7.32 21.65
C PHE A 487 -40.91 -6.87 21.59
N ALA A 488 -41.23 -5.62 21.94
CA ALA A 488 -42.61 -5.13 21.92
C ALA A 488 -43.25 -5.14 20.52
N ASP A 489 -44.50 -5.61 20.47
CA ASP A 489 -45.34 -5.61 19.28
C ASP A 489 -45.57 -4.20 18.72
N HIS A 490 -45.71 -4.11 17.40
CA HIS A 490 -45.98 -2.87 16.65
C HIS A 490 -44.93 -1.74 16.76
N VAL A 491 -43.78 -1.98 17.41
CA VAL A 491 -42.66 -1.01 17.43
C VAL A 491 -42.03 -0.91 16.04
N SER A 492 -42.02 0.30 15.47
CA SER A 492 -41.44 0.55 14.13
C SER A 492 -39.95 0.19 14.08
N SER A 493 -39.47 -0.32 12.94
CA SER A 493 -38.03 -0.58 12.74
C SER A 493 -37.16 0.66 12.98
N SER A 494 -37.69 1.88 12.76
CA SER A 494 -36.96 3.13 13.06
C SER A 494 -36.71 3.37 14.54
N LEU A 495 -37.49 2.76 15.43
CA LEU A 495 -37.28 2.81 16.88
C LEU A 495 -36.46 1.61 17.35
N LYS A 496 -36.64 0.41 16.76
CA LYS A 496 -35.74 -0.72 17.01
C LYS A 496 -34.28 -0.37 16.68
N LEU A 497 -34.02 0.25 15.52
CA LEU A 497 -32.67 0.73 15.13
C LEU A 497 -32.10 1.81 16.07
N ASN A 498 -32.94 2.57 16.78
CA ASN A 498 -32.46 3.49 17.81
C ASN A 498 -32.15 2.74 19.13
N ALA A 499 -32.95 1.74 19.49
CA ALA A 499 -32.68 0.87 20.64
C ALA A 499 -31.42 0.01 20.44
N PHE A 500 -31.13 -0.42 19.21
CA PHE A 500 -29.84 -1.04 18.87
C PHE A 500 -28.69 -0.07 18.99
N LYS A 501 -28.75 1.15 18.44
CA LYS A 501 -27.66 2.14 18.65
C LYS A 501 -27.46 2.49 20.13
N ALA A 502 -28.52 2.53 20.93
CA ALA A 502 -28.43 2.69 22.38
C ALA A 502 -27.72 1.50 23.06
N LEU A 503 -28.09 0.26 22.70
CA LEU A 503 -27.46 -0.97 23.20
C LEU A 503 -25.98 -1.06 22.79
N ASP A 504 -25.68 -0.76 21.52
CA ASP A 504 -24.33 -0.70 20.96
C ASP A 504 -23.45 0.32 21.70
N SER A 505 -24.03 1.45 22.11
CA SER A 505 -23.33 2.47 22.92
C SER A 505 -22.98 1.96 24.32
N ILE A 506 -23.88 1.18 24.95
CA ILE A 506 -23.64 0.58 26.28
C ILE A 506 -22.52 -0.45 26.19
N ILE A 507 -22.62 -1.42 25.28
CA ILE A 507 -21.62 -2.50 25.17
C ILE A 507 -20.27 -1.99 24.67
N SER A 508 -20.23 -0.84 23.99
CA SER A 508 -18.96 -0.20 23.60
C SER A 508 -18.10 0.23 24.79
N MET A 509 -18.63 0.20 26.01
CA MET A 509 -17.85 0.22 27.25
C MET A 509 -17.72 -1.19 27.82
N THR A 510 -16.54 -1.49 28.37
CA THR A 510 -16.14 -2.79 28.91
C THR A 510 -17.13 -3.36 29.92
N GLU A 511 -17.62 -2.53 30.85
CA GLU A 511 -18.60 -2.91 31.87
C GLU A 511 -19.95 -3.30 31.24
N GLY A 512 -20.32 -2.65 30.14
CA GLY A 512 -21.54 -2.91 29.39
C GLY A 512 -21.47 -4.19 28.58
N MET A 513 -20.32 -4.49 27.95
CA MET A 513 -20.10 -5.77 27.28
C MET A 513 -20.11 -6.92 28.29
N GLU A 514 -19.44 -6.75 29.44
CA GLU A 514 -19.42 -7.77 30.49
C GLU A 514 -20.83 -8.09 31.03
N ASP A 515 -21.66 -7.10 31.39
CA ASP A 515 -23.04 -7.37 31.86
C ASP A 515 -23.95 -7.91 30.75
N PHE A 516 -23.68 -7.57 29.49
CA PHE A 516 -24.43 -8.08 28.34
C PHE A 516 -24.14 -9.56 28.04
N LEU A 517 -22.88 -9.99 28.16
CA LEU A 517 -22.46 -11.39 28.00
C LEU A 517 -22.83 -12.25 29.23
N ARG A 518 -22.71 -11.70 30.45
CA ARG A 518 -23.03 -12.40 31.70
C ARG A 518 -24.50 -12.83 31.75
N GLY A 519 -24.72 -14.12 32.04
CA GLY A 519 -25.98 -14.55 32.65
C GLY A 519 -26.01 -14.11 34.11
N ARG A 520 -27.12 -13.52 34.57
CA ARG A 520 -27.30 -13.22 35.99
C ARG A 520 -27.37 -14.54 36.79
N GLN A 521 -26.94 -14.52 38.04
CA GLN A 521 -26.76 -15.74 38.85
C GLN A 521 -28.09 -16.46 39.19
N ASP A 522 -29.23 -15.81 38.96
CA ASP A 522 -30.54 -16.46 38.98
C ASP A 522 -30.71 -17.38 37.76
N LEU A 523 -30.82 -18.68 38.01
CA LEU A 523 -30.87 -19.84 37.08
C LEU A 523 -31.94 -19.82 35.95
N HIS A 524 -32.64 -18.70 35.75
CA HIS A 524 -33.67 -18.52 34.73
C HIS A 524 -33.55 -17.21 33.92
N GLU A 525 -32.69 -16.25 34.25
CA GLU A 525 -32.58 -15.00 33.47
C GLU A 525 -31.52 -15.12 32.35
N LYS A 526 -31.98 -15.04 31.10
CA LYS A 526 -31.13 -15.07 29.90
C LYS A 526 -30.22 -13.84 29.81
N SER A 527 -28.98 -14.03 29.36
CA SER A 527 -28.03 -12.94 29.11
C SER A 527 -28.51 -12.03 27.96
N GLY A 528 -27.90 -10.85 27.82
CA GLY A 528 -28.17 -9.94 26.72
C GLY A 528 -27.89 -10.59 25.37
N TYR A 529 -26.77 -11.30 25.24
CA TYR A 529 -26.41 -12.10 24.06
C TYR A 529 -27.48 -13.12 23.68
N GLN A 530 -28.00 -13.88 24.65
CA GLN A 530 -29.07 -14.86 24.42
C GLN A 530 -30.39 -14.18 23.99
N LYS A 531 -30.76 -13.07 24.63
CA LYS A 531 -31.93 -12.25 24.26
C LYS A 531 -31.79 -11.68 22.83
N LEU A 532 -30.57 -11.33 22.40
CA LEU A 532 -30.29 -10.84 21.06
C LEU A 532 -30.40 -11.95 19.99
N LEU A 533 -29.84 -13.13 20.23
CA LEU A 533 -30.01 -14.28 19.33
C LEU A 533 -31.49 -14.63 19.14
N GLU A 534 -32.27 -14.66 20.22
CA GLU A 534 -33.71 -14.93 20.13
C GLU A 534 -34.46 -13.86 19.33
N LEU A 535 -34.06 -12.59 19.43
CA LEU A 535 -34.63 -11.49 18.64
C LEU A 535 -34.32 -11.60 17.14
N ILE A 536 -33.11 -12.02 16.79
CA ILE A 536 -32.65 -12.19 15.40
C ILE A 536 -33.27 -13.43 14.73
N LEU A 537 -33.60 -14.47 15.52
CA LEU A 537 -34.28 -15.68 15.04
C LEU A 537 -35.79 -15.52 14.86
N LEU A 538 -36.37 -14.37 15.22
CA LEU A 538 -37.75 -13.99 14.91
C LEU A 538 -37.83 -13.33 13.52
N ASP A 539 -39.04 -13.27 12.96
CA ASP A 539 -39.31 -12.48 11.75
C ASP A 539 -39.05 -10.98 12.00
N GLN A 540 -37.98 -10.45 11.42
CA GLN A 540 -37.55 -9.06 11.53
C GLN A 540 -37.13 -8.53 10.16
N THR A 541 -37.17 -7.20 9.99
CA THR A 541 -36.68 -6.56 8.76
C THR A 541 -35.16 -6.71 8.63
N VAL A 542 -34.64 -6.83 7.41
CA VAL A 542 -33.20 -7.03 7.14
C VAL A 542 -32.32 -6.03 7.90
N ARG A 543 -32.71 -4.75 7.95
CA ARG A 543 -31.98 -3.70 8.71
C ARG A 543 -31.88 -3.99 10.22
N VAL A 544 -32.91 -4.58 10.82
CA VAL A 544 -32.91 -5.01 12.23
C VAL A 544 -31.98 -6.21 12.43
N VAL A 545 -31.99 -7.16 11.51
CA VAL A 545 -31.05 -8.30 11.52
C VAL A 545 -29.61 -7.80 11.42
N THR A 546 -29.28 -6.95 10.45
CA THR A 546 -27.92 -6.38 10.29
C THR A 546 -27.46 -5.60 11.53
N ALA A 547 -28.34 -4.80 12.14
CA ALA A 547 -28.04 -4.07 13.38
C ALA A 547 -27.75 -5.02 14.56
N GLY A 548 -28.49 -6.13 14.66
CA GLY A 548 -28.23 -7.18 15.65
C GLY A 548 -26.93 -7.95 15.37
N SER A 549 -26.65 -8.29 14.12
CA SER A 549 -25.40 -8.96 13.72
C SER A 549 -24.17 -8.11 14.01
N ALA A 550 -24.22 -6.80 13.83
CA ALA A 550 -23.11 -5.89 14.16
C ALA A 550 -22.74 -5.95 15.66
N ILE A 551 -23.73 -6.07 16.55
CA ILE A 551 -23.52 -6.29 17.97
C ILE A 551 -22.93 -7.68 18.24
N LEU A 552 -23.42 -8.73 17.56
CA LEU A 552 -22.86 -10.08 17.71
C LEU A 552 -21.39 -10.14 17.29
N GLN A 553 -20.98 -9.43 16.23
CA GLN A 553 -19.58 -9.36 15.81
C GLN A 553 -18.69 -8.63 16.85
N LYS A 554 -19.19 -7.55 17.48
CA LYS A 554 -18.50 -6.92 18.62
C LYS A 554 -18.39 -7.85 19.83
N CYS A 555 -19.39 -8.69 20.08
CA CYS A 555 -19.35 -9.70 21.16
C CYS A 555 -18.29 -10.76 20.86
N HIS A 556 -18.30 -11.34 19.66
CA HIS A 556 -17.35 -12.36 19.19
C HIS A 556 -15.90 -11.88 19.28
N PHE A 557 -15.61 -10.65 18.81
CA PHE A 557 -14.28 -10.04 18.95
C PHE A 557 -13.85 -9.87 20.42
N TYR A 558 -14.78 -9.47 21.31
CA TYR A 558 -14.49 -9.38 22.75
C TYR A 558 -14.24 -10.76 23.38
N GLU A 559 -15.03 -11.77 23.00
CA GLU A 559 -14.85 -13.16 23.47
C GLU A 559 -13.51 -13.75 23.02
N ILE A 560 -13.04 -13.46 21.80
CA ILE A 560 -11.71 -13.83 21.31
C ILE A 560 -10.60 -13.13 22.09
N LEU A 561 -10.73 -11.83 22.36
CA LEU A 561 -9.76 -11.10 23.19
C LEU A 561 -9.70 -11.64 24.63
N SER A 562 -10.84 -12.04 25.20
CA SER A 562 -10.90 -12.75 26.48
C SER A 562 -10.22 -14.12 26.42
N GLU A 563 -10.36 -14.85 25.31
CA GLU A 563 -9.77 -16.18 25.15
C GLU A 563 -8.24 -16.14 24.96
N ILE A 564 -7.72 -15.24 24.12
CA ILE A 564 -6.26 -15.10 23.94
C ILE A 564 -5.57 -14.57 25.20
N LYS A 565 -6.21 -13.63 25.93
CA LYS A 565 -5.73 -13.20 27.26
C LYS A 565 -5.67 -14.38 28.23
N ARG A 566 -6.75 -15.18 28.32
CA ARG A 566 -6.82 -16.38 29.16
C ARG A 566 -5.75 -17.43 28.83
N LEU A 567 -5.32 -17.53 27.57
CA LEU A 567 -4.20 -18.39 27.17
C LEU A 567 -2.85 -17.80 27.62
N GLY A 568 -2.62 -16.50 27.43
CA GLY A 568 -1.42 -15.82 27.91
C GLY A 568 -1.27 -15.83 29.44
N ASP A 569 -2.36 -15.60 30.17
CA ASP A 569 -2.40 -15.70 31.64
C ASP A 569 -1.95 -17.10 32.10
N GLN A 570 -2.44 -18.17 31.46
CA GLN A 570 -2.02 -19.54 31.75
C GLN A 570 -0.55 -19.81 31.39
N LEU A 571 -0.01 -19.18 30.34
CA LEU A 571 1.40 -19.30 29.97
C LEU A 571 2.30 -18.55 30.97
N ALA A 572 1.86 -17.39 31.48
CA ALA A 572 2.52 -16.65 32.55
C ALA A 572 2.50 -17.40 33.89
N GLU A 573 1.40 -18.06 34.24
CA GLU A 573 1.33 -18.94 35.41
C GLU A 573 2.26 -20.16 35.27
N ARG A 574 2.40 -20.74 34.07
CA ARG A 574 3.34 -21.85 33.81
C ARG A 574 4.81 -21.43 33.89
N SER A 575 5.17 -20.24 33.40
CA SER A 575 6.56 -19.77 33.37
C SER A 575 7.07 -19.24 34.71
N SER A 576 6.18 -18.89 35.64
CA SER A 576 6.52 -18.26 36.93
C SER A 576 6.70 -19.24 38.11
N ILE A 577 7.01 -20.52 37.85
CA ILE A 577 7.21 -21.57 38.89
C ILE A 577 8.69 -21.96 39.08
N PRO A 578 9.48 -21.23 39.90
CA PRO A 578 10.77 -21.71 40.38
C PRO A 578 10.59 -22.66 41.57
N ASN A 579 11.12 -23.88 41.46
CA ASN A 579 11.11 -24.88 42.54
C ASN A 579 12.04 -24.50 43.71
N HIS A 580 11.48 -24.02 44.82
CA HIS A 580 12.10 -24.19 46.15
C HIS A 580 11.05 -24.25 47.26
N SER A 581 10.68 -25.48 47.65
CA SER A 581 10.03 -25.76 48.94
C SER A 581 10.92 -26.71 49.76
N GLU A 582 12.02 -26.16 50.29
CA GLU A 582 12.86 -26.88 51.24
C GLU A 582 12.02 -27.26 52.47
N SER A 583 11.80 -28.55 52.65
CA SER A 583 11.16 -29.09 53.85
C SER A 583 12.26 -29.56 54.80
N GLU A 584 12.46 -28.79 55.89
CA GLU A 584 13.43 -29.11 56.93
C GLU A 584 13.23 -30.53 57.47
N GLN A 585 14.25 -31.39 57.37
CA GLN A 585 14.33 -32.59 58.20
C GLN A 585 15.79 -33.02 58.41
N ASP A 586 16.28 -32.82 59.64
CA ASP A 586 17.58 -33.31 60.10
C ASP A 586 17.74 -34.82 59.89
N THR A 587 18.94 -35.30 59.52
CA THR A 587 19.92 -35.75 60.53
C THR A 587 21.29 -36.19 60.00
N ASP A 588 22.28 -36.02 60.89
CA ASP A 588 23.56 -36.74 61.07
C ASP A 588 24.78 -36.42 60.15
N PRO A 589 25.89 -35.90 60.72
CA PRO A 589 27.13 -35.62 59.99
C PRO A 589 28.26 -36.63 60.28
N GLY A 590 29.04 -37.04 59.27
CA GLY A 590 30.26 -37.82 59.54
C GLY A 590 31.19 -38.15 58.36
N LEU A 591 32.41 -37.59 58.43
CA LEU A 591 33.69 -38.17 57.94
C LEU A 591 33.86 -38.35 56.40
N GLU A 592 35.05 -38.18 55.79
CA GLU A 592 36.27 -37.46 56.19
C GLU A 592 37.03 -37.00 54.91
N ARG A 593 38.08 -36.20 55.07
CA ARG A 593 38.85 -35.52 54.01
C ARG A 593 39.51 -36.48 52.97
N THR A 594 39.48 -36.09 51.69
CA THR A 594 40.69 -35.84 50.86
C THR A 594 40.37 -35.18 49.50
N ASN A 595 41.13 -34.15 49.15
CA ASN A 595 41.35 -33.64 47.78
C ASN A 595 42.82 -33.95 47.38
N PRO A 596 43.27 -33.84 46.11
CA PRO A 596 42.58 -33.28 44.92
C PRO A 596 42.72 -34.17 43.63
N ASP A 597 42.37 -33.54 42.49
CA ASP A 597 42.93 -33.73 41.13
C ASP A 597 42.42 -34.82 40.16
N TYR A 598 41.80 -34.33 39.07
CA TYR A 598 41.67 -34.83 37.68
C TYR A 598 41.22 -36.29 37.40
N GLU A 599 39.98 -36.47 36.91
CA GLU A 599 39.65 -36.67 35.48
C GLU A 599 38.14 -36.93 35.25
N ASN A 600 37.64 -36.64 34.04
CA ASN A 600 36.33 -36.99 33.46
C ASN A 600 35.03 -36.55 34.17
N GLU A 601 34.46 -35.43 33.72
CA GLU A 601 33.00 -35.24 33.65
C GLU A 601 32.64 -34.27 32.51
N VAL A 602 32.32 -34.82 31.33
CA VAL A 602 31.84 -34.07 30.13
C VAL A 602 30.63 -34.81 29.54
N GLU A 603 29.64 -35.10 30.38
CA GLU A 603 28.35 -35.68 29.95
C GLU A 603 27.20 -35.31 30.91
N ALA A 604 27.24 -34.08 31.46
CA ALA A 604 26.30 -33.58 32.47
C ALA A 604 25.69 -32.20 32.11
N SER A 605 25.60 -31.89 30.81
CA SER A 605 25.10 -30.59 30.31
C SER A 605 23.96 -30.69 29.28
N LEU A 606 23.59 -31.90 28.86
CA LEU A 606 22.53 -32.14 27.87
C LEU A 606 21.14 -32.38 28.49
N ASP A 607 21.07 -32.94 29.71
CA ASP A 607 19.78 -33.27 30.35
C ASP A 607 18.99 -32.04 30.83
N ILE A 608 19.65 -30.92 31.16
CA ILE A 608 18.96 -29.73 31.70
C ILE A 608 18.16 -29.00 30.61
N VAL A 609 18.71 -28.91 29.39
CA VAL A 609 18.01 -28.30 28.25
C VAL A 609 16.78 -29.13 27.90
N HIS A 610 16.96 -30.45 27.73
CA HIS A 610 15.89 -31.37 27.34
C HIS A 610 14.79 -31.53 28.42
N LEU A 611 15.08 -31.19 29.70
CA LEU A 611 14.09 -31.11 30.79
C LEU A 611 13.36 -29.76 30.90
N LEU A 612 13.88 -28.69 30.29
CA LEU A 612 13.17 -27.41 30.14
C LEU A 612 12.29 -27.41 28.87
N GLU A 613 12.68 -28.17 27.85
CA GLU A 613 11.96 -28.37 26.59
C GLU A 613 10.68 -29.24 26.72
N SER A 614 10.32 -29.71 27.92
CA SER A 614 9.07 -30.48 28.14
C SER A 614 7.82 -29.61 28.15
N SER A 615 7.56 -28.95 27.01
CA SER A 615 6.31 -28.27 26.60
C SER A 615 5.65 -27.35 27.65
N LEU A 616 6.12 -26.09 27.73
CA LEU A 616 5.34 -24.98 28.32
C LEU A 616 4.01 -24.75 27.57
N ILE A 617 4.01 -24.99 26.25
CA ILE A 617 2.89 -24.89 25.34
C ILE A 617 2.80 -26.18 24.50
N THR A 618 1.59 -26.60 24.14
CA THR A 618 1.31 -27.76 23.29
C THR A 618 1.02 -27.36 21.84
N GLU A 619 1.22 -28.27 20.88
CA GLU A 619 0.95 -28.06 19.45
C GLU A 619 -0.49 -27.55 19.18
N GLY A 620 -1.49 -28.10 19.89
CA GLY A 620 -2.88 -27.63 19.79
C GLY A 620 -3.17 -26.30 20.50
N GLU A 621 -2.31 -25.85 21.42
CA GLU A 621 -2.34 -24.48 21.95
C GLU A 621 -1.69 -23.49 20.97
N ILE A 622 -0.65 -23.91 20.22
CA ILE A 622 -0.05 -23.12 19.13
C ILE A 622 -1.04 -22.96 17.96
N GLU A 623 -1.62 -24.05 17.45
CA GLU A 623 -2.63 -24.01 16.38
C GLU A 623 -3.80 -23.08 16.77
N LYS A 624 -4.27 -23.19 18.01
CA LYS A 624 -5.32 -22.32 18.53
C LYS A 624 -4.90 -20.85 18.65
N LEU A 625 -3.67 -20.57 19.06
CA LEU A 625 -3.15 -19.20 19.14
C LEU A 625 -3.09 -18.53 17.75
N ILE A 626 -2.66 -19.27 16.71
CA ILE A 626 -2.67 -18.81 15.32
C ILE A 626 -4.09 -18.44 14.89
N ASN A 627 -5.04 -19.39 15.01
CA ASN A 627 -6.44 -19.16 14.64
C ASN A 627 -7.09 -17.97 15.38
N LEU A 628 -6.73 -17.72 16.65
CA LEU A 628 -7.23 -16.57 17.41
C LEU A 628 -6.63 -15.23 16.93
N LEU A 629 -5.36 -15.22 16.51
CA LEU A 629 -4.70 -14.02 15.97
C LEU A 629 -5.18 -13.68 14.57
N ASP A 630 -5.32 -14.69 13.70
CA ASP A 630 -5.85 -14.53 12.34
C ASP A 630 -7.30 -14.03 12.36
N GLU A 631 -8.13 -14.55 13.27
CA GLU A 631 -9.50 -14.08 13.47
C GLU A 631 -9.56 -12.66 14.07
N ILE A 632 -8.63 -12.28 14.97
CA ILE A 632 -8.50 -10.88 15.41
C ILE A 632 -8.18 -9.97 14.23
N PHE A 633 -7.23 -10.34 13.37
CA PHE A 633 -6.88 -9.58 12.17
C PHE A 633 -8.08 -9.42 11.24
N HIS A 634 -8.75 -10.52 10.89
CA HIS A 634 -9.91 -10.53 9.99
C HIS A 634 -11.10 -9.74 10.54
N LEU A 635 -11.36 -9.82 11.85
CA LEU A 635 -12.42 -9.04 12.49
C LEU A 635 -12.09 -7.56 12.56
N MET A 636 -10.81 -7.17 12.69
CA MET A 636 -10.40 -5.76 12.65
C MET A 636 -10.44 -5.20 11.23
N GLU A 637 -10.04 -5.97 10.21
CA GLU A 637 -10.15 -5.57 8.80
C GLU A 637 -11.61 -5.41 8.35
N THR A 638 -12.49 -6.35 8.72
CA THR A 638 -13.90 -6.29 8.32
C THR A 638 -14.76 -5.33 9.15
N ALA A 639 -14.29 -4.93 10.36
CA ALA A 639 -15.07 -4.14 11.33
C ALA A 639 -15.85 -2.93 10.77
N PRO A 640 -15.32 -2.10 9.84
CA PRO A 640 -16.05 -0.96 9.29
C PRO A 640 -17.39 -1.35 8.64
N HIS A 641 -17.47 -2.57 8.09
CA HIS A 641 -18.63 -3.08 7.36
C HIS A 641 -19.41 -4.14 8.16
N THR A 642 -18.76 -4.86 9.09
CA THR A 642 -19.38 -5.94 9.88
C THR A 642 -19.83 -5.53 11.28
N MET A 643 -19.20 -4.52 11.91
CA MET A 643 -19.45 -4.13 13.31
C MET A 643 -20.19 -2.80 13.47
N ILE A 644 -20.63 -2.16 12.38
CA ILE A 644 -21.40 -0.91 12.41
C ILE A 644 -22.84 -1.14 11.97
N GLN A 645 -23.79 -0.52 12.68
CA GLN A 645 -25.18 -0.42 12.24
C GLN A 645 -25.27 0.51 11.00
N PRO A 646 -25.70 0.03 9.81
CA PRO A 646 -25.73 0.86 8.61
C PRO A 646 -26.62 2.10 8.74
N PRO A 647 -26.30 3.22 8.07
CA PRO A 647 -27.09 4.45 8.14
C PRO A 647 -28.57 4.21 7.81
N VAL A 648 -29.50 4.85 8.52
CA VAL A 648 -30.96 4.64 8.35
C VAL A 648 -31.47 4.95 6.92
N LYS A 649 -30.69 5.70 6.13
CA LYS A 649 -30.95 5.99 4.71
C LYS A 649 -30.32 4.99 3.72
N SER A 650 -29.40 4.12 4.15
CA SER A 650 -28.77 3.10 3.32
C SER A 650 -29.75 1.97 2.96
N PHE A 651 -29.59 1.36 1.78
CA PHE A 651 -30.35 0.17 1.40
C PHE A 651 -29.50 -1.09 1.63
N PRO A 652 -30.08 -2.19 2.13
CA PRO A 652 -29.39 -3.47 2.29
C PRO A 652 -29.28 -4.18 0.94
N THR A 653 -28.46 -3.62 0.04
CA THR A 653 -28.19 -4.11 -1.31
C THR A 653 -26.73 -4.52 -1.45
N ILE A 654 -26.41 -5.33 -2.46
CA ILE A 654 -25.03 -5.81 -2.72
C ILE A 654 -24.14 -4.67 -3.28
N ALA A 655 -24.76 -3.64 -3.88
CA ALA A 655 -24.08 -2.47 -4.43
C ALA A 655 -24.79 -1.17 -4.01
N ARG A 656 -24.06 -0.04 -4.10
CA ARG A 656 -24.56 1.31 -3.89
C ARG A 656 -24.17 2.24 -5.05
N ILE A 657 -25.09 3.12 -5.45
CA ILE A 657 -24.87 4.17 -6.48
C ILE A 657 -24.73 5.53 -5.80
N THR A 658 -25.65 5.85 -4.90
CA THR A 658 -25.61 7.05 -4.05
C THR A 658 -26.01 6.71 -2.63
N GLY A 659 -25.38 7.37 -1.67
CA GLY A 659 -25.64 7.22 -0.24
C GLY A 659 -24.70 8.10 0.57
N PRO A 660 -25.04 8.46 1.82
CA PRO A 660 -24.05 9.01 2.73
C PRO A 660 -22.96 7.95 2.97
N PRO A 661 -21.67 8.33 3.09
CA PRO A 661 -20.63 7.38 3.51
C PRO A 661 -20.95 6.80 4.89
N GLU A 662 -20.39 5.64 5.21
CA GLU A 662 -20.25 5.20 6.60
C GLU A 662 -19.54 6.31 7.40
N ARG A 663 -20.12 6.66 8.56
CA ARG A 663 -19.72 7.82 9.40
C ARG A 663 -19.50 7.49 10.87
N ASP A 664 -20.05 6.37 11.32
CA ASP A 664 -19.65 5.79 12.60
C ASP A 664 -18.33 5.02 12.37
N ASP A 665 -17.53 4.83 13.41
CA ASP A 665 -16.18 4.25 13.36
C ASP A 665 -16.09 3.17 14.46
N PRO A 666 -15.67 1.93 14.16
CA PRO A 666 -15.64 0.87 15.17
C PRO A 666 -14.37 0.93 16.03
N TYR A 667 -13.26 1.49 15.51
CA TYR A 667 -11.95 1.32 16.08
C TYR A 667 -11.77 1.91 17.49
N PRO A 668 -12.35 3.07 17.86
CA PRO A 668 -12.33 3.57 19.25
C PRO A 668 -12.93 2.60 20.29
N VAL A 669 -13.80 1.68 19.84
CA VAL A 669 -14.36 0.61 20.68
C VAL A 669 -13.41 -0.58 20.71
N LEU A 670 -12.87 -0.99 19.56
CA LEU A 670 -11.91 -2.10 19.48
C LEU A 670 -10.62 -1.79 20.27
N PHE A 671 -10.09 -0.57 20.17
CA PHE A 671 -8.96 -0.11 20.99
C PHE A 671 -9.24 -0.16 22.49
N ARG A 672 -10.49 0.10 22.92
CA ARG A 672 -10.89 0.00 24.33
C ARG A 672 -10.90 -1.44 24.81
N TYR A 673 -11.36 -2.37 23.98
CA TYR A 673 -11.29 -3.80 24.29
C TYR A 673 -9.84 -4.32 24.28
N LEU A 674 -9.00 -3.89 23.33
CA LEU A 674 -7.58 -4.24 23.26
C LEU A 674 -6.82 -3.75 24.50
N HIS A 675 -7.07 -2.49 24.92
CA HIS A 675 -6.54 -1.91 26.16
C HIS A 675 -6.98 -2.71 27.40
N SER A 676 -8.28 -2.99 27.57
CA SER A 676 -8.76 -3.74 28.75
C SER A 676 -8.27 -5.19 28.81
N HIS A 677 -7.87 -5.74 27.66
CA HIS A 677 -7.27 -7.07 27.58
C HIS A 677 -5.74 -7.08 27.72
N HIS A 678 -5.09 -5.91 27.88
CA HIS A 678 -3.63 -5.77 27.92
C HIS A 678 -2.96 -6.39 26.67
N PHE A 679 -3.52 -6.11 25.49
CA PHE A 679 -3.16 -6.84 24.27
C PHE A 679 -1.70 -6.63 23.84
N LEU A 680 -1.11 -5.45 24.08
CA LEU A 680 0.28 -5.18 23.69
C LEU A 680 1.27 -5.83 24.67
N GLU A 681 0.95 -5.83 25.96
CA GLU A 681 1.66 -6.58 27.00
C GLU A 681 1.58 -8.10 26.74
N LEU A 682 0.41 -8.58 26.33
CA LEU A 682 0.14 -9.99 25.97
C LEU A 682 0.96 -10.44 24.76
N VAL A 683 0.99 -9.66 23.67
CA VAL A 683 1.83 -9.98 22.50
C VAL A 683 3.32 -9.92 22.87
N THR A 684 3.73 -8.94 23.68
CA THR A 684 5.12 -8.84 24.19
C THR A 684 5.51 -10.06 25.03
N LEU A 685 4.63 -10.52 25.93
CA LEU A 685 4.82 -11.75 26.71
C LEU A 685 4.97 -12.98 25.81
N LEU A 686 4.12 -13.12 24.79
CA LEU A 686 4.14 -14.26 23.88
C LEU A 686 5.42 -14.28 23.03
N LEU A 687 5.89 -13.12 22.54
CA LEU A 687 7.18 -13.00 21.84
C LEU A 687 8.37 -13.28 22.76
N SER A 688 8.24 -13.04 24.07
CA SER A 688 9.25 -13.34 25.09
C SER A 688 9.38 -14.83 25.44
N ILE A 689 8.55 -15.71 24.85
CA ILE A 689 8.61 -17.16 25.04
C ILE A 689 9.23 -17.80 23.78
N PRO A 690 10.47 -18.33 23.84
CA PRO A 690 11.19 -18.81 22.65
C PRO A 690 10.44 -19.87 21.83
N ALA A 691 9.70 -20.77 22.50
CA ALA A 691 8.88 -21.79 21.83
C ALA A 691 7.68 -21.24 21.04
N ILE A 692 7.37 -19.94 21.20
CA ILE A 692 6.28 -19.23 20.51
C ILE A 692 6.86 -18.27 19.46
N SER A 693 7.88 -17.48 19.82
CA SER A 693 8.53 -16.55 18.87
C SER A 693 9.30 -17.26 17.75
N ALA A 694 9.88 -18.44 18.01
CA ALA A 694 10.50 -19.26 16.97
C ALA A 694 9.50 -20.00 16.07
N HIS A 695 8.18 -19.87 16.29
CA HIS A 695 7.16 -20.50 15.45
C HIS A 695 6.68 -19.53 14.35
N PRO A 696 7.09 -19.71 13.08
CA PRO A 696 6.97 -18.68 12.05
C PRO A 696 5.52 -18.26 11.77
N ALA A 697 4.56 -19.19 11.83
CA ALA A 697 3.14 -18.86 11.64
C ALA A 697 2.54 -18.05 12.81
N VAL A 698 3.04 -18.19 14.04
CA VAL A 698 2.59 -17.36 15.17
C VAL A 698 3.21 -15.97 15.06
N LEU A 699 4.51 -15.91 14.79
CA LEU A 699 5.23 -14.66 14.58
C LEU A 699 4.60 -13.85 13.42
N GLN A 700 4.21 -14.53 12.33
CA GLN A 700 3.52 -13.89 11.21
C GLN A 700 2.13 -13.36 11.59
N ALA A 701 1.28 -14.18 12.23
CA ALA A 701 -0.05 -13.73 12.68
C ALA A 701 0.02 -12.54 13.65
N MET A 702 1.02 -12.51 14.55
CA MET A 702 1.31 -11.34 15.39
C MET A 702 1.79 -10.14 14.56
N ARG A 703 2.75 -10.34 13.64
CA ARG A 703 3.27 -9.30 12.74
C ARG A 703 2.12 -8.68 11.93
N ASP A 704 1.14 -9.43 11.46
CA ASP A 704 0.04 -8.89 10.64
C ASP A 704 -0.99 -8.08 11.44
N VAL A 705 -1.38 -8.50 12.65
CA VAL A 705 -2.20 -7.65 13.56
C VAL A 705 -1.45 -6.35 13.89
N LEU A 706 -0.16 -6.42 14.19
CA LEU A 706 0.64 -5.23 14.51
C LEU A 706 0.83 -4.31 13.29
N LYS A 707 1.06 -4.87 12.10
CA LYS A 707 1.13 -4.12 10.83
C LYS A 707 -0.16 -3.37 10.56
N PHE A 708 -1.31 -4.03 10.69
CA PHE A 708 -2.63 -3.42 10.53
C PHE A 708 -2.79 -2.19 11.42
N LEU A 709 -2.40 -2.28 12.69
CA LEU A 709 -2.40 -1.15 13.62
C LEU A 709 -1.52 0.01 13.14
N THR A 710 -0.30 -0.25 12.64
CA THR A 710 0.60 0.82 12.15
C THR A 710 0.11 1.54 10.88
N GLN A 711 -0.86 1.01 10.14
CA GLN A 711 -1.37 1.67 8.93
C GLN A 711 -2.25 2.90 9.21
N SER A 712 -2.65 3.15 10.46
CA SER A 712 -3.59 4.23 10.80
C SER A 712 -3.09 5.14 11.92
N GLN A 713 -3.51 6.41 11.89
CA GLN A 713 -3.24 7.36 12.98
C GLN A 713 -3.71 6.80 14.34
N LYS A 714 -4.88 6.16 14.37
CA LYS A 714 -5.48 5.69 15.62
C LYS A 714 -4.74 4.47 16.20
N GLY A 715 -4.20 3.59 15.36
CA GLY A 715 -3.33 2.50 15.83
C GLY A 715 -1.95 2.97 16.27
N LEU A 716 -1.33 3.93 15.58
CA LEU A 716 -0.10 4.56 16.06
C LEU A 716 -0.30 5.34 17.38
N LEU A 717 -1.44 6.01 17.54
CA LEU A 717 -1.82 6.64 18.82
C LEU A 717 -2.16 5.61 19.92
N PHE A 718 -2.54 4.38 19.57
CA PHE A 718 -2.73 3.29 20.54
C PHE A 718 -1.37 2.82 21.07
N PHE A 719 -0.40 2.55 20.19
CA PHE A 719 0.98 2.26 20.58
C PHE A 719 1.59 3.38 21.47
N LEU A 720 1.44 4.66 21.09
CA LEU A 720 1.91 5.78 21.92
C LEU A 720 1.13 6.00 23.22
N SER A 721 -0.09 5.48 23.34
CA SER A 721 -0.84 5.48 24.61
C SER A 721 -0.27 4.44 25.58
N GLU A 722 0.12 3.27 25.05
CA GLU A 722 0.74 2.17 25.79
C GLU A 722 2.26 2.15 25.56
N HIS A 723 2.93 3.30 25.77
CA HIS A 723 4.34 3.47 25.40
C HIS A 723 5.29 2.50 26.13
N GLU A 724 5.00 2.11 27.38
CA GLU A 724 5.81 1.14 28.12
C GLU A 724 5.75 -0.26 27.47
N ALA A 725 4.55 -0.73 27.15
CA ALA A 725 4.33 -1.99 26.43
C ALA A 725 4.97 -1.94 25.04
N THR A 726 4.79 -0.83 24.31
CA THR A 726 5.34 -0.64 22.96
C THR A 726 6.87 -0.60 22.95
N ASN A 727 7.51 0.06 23.93
CA ASN A 727 8.97 0.04 24.08
C ASN A 727 9.51 -1.37 24.36
N LEU A 728 8.77 -2.21 25.09
CA LEU A 728 9.16 -3.62 25.30
C LEU A 728 8.91 -4.46 24.05
N LEU A 729 7.78 -4.26 23.36
CA LEU A 729 7.43 -4.91 22.10
C LEU A 729 8.47 -4.66 21.00
N ILE A 730 8.89 -3.40 20.82
CA ILE A 730 9.93 -3.03 19.84
C ILE A 730 11.24 -3.75 20.16
N ARG A 731 11.71 -3.74 21.41
CA ARG A 731 12.94 -4.46 21.81
C ARG A 731 12.82 -5.97 21.58
N ALA A 732 11.68 -6.57 21.89
CA ALA A 732 11.43 -7.99 21.66
C ALA A 732 11.44 -8.35 20.16
N LEU A 733 10.88 -7.50 19.30
CA LEU A 733 10.90 -7.69 17.85
C LEU A 733 12.31 -7.47 17.25
N CYS A 734 13.06 -6.46 17.70
CA CYS A 734 14.43 -6.24 17.23
C CYS A 734 15.38 -7.37 17.62
N HIS A 735 15.28 -7.91 18.85
CA HIS A 735 16.10 -9.05 19.28
C HIS A 735 15.88 -10.34 18.48
N LEU A 736 14.77 -10.47 17.74
CA LEU A 736 14.57 -11.57 16.80
C LEU A 736 15.34 -11.33 15.49
N LEU A 737 15.37 -10.09 15.00
CA LEU A 737 16.15 -9.70 13.81
C LEU A 737 17.66 -9.88 14.05
N ASP A 738 18.16 -9.45 15.21
CA ASP A 738 19.57 -9.59 15.59
C ASP A 738 20.03 -11.07 15.55
N GLN A 739 19.15 -12.00 15.93
CA GLN A 739 19.44 -13.46 15.94
C GLN A 739 19.41 -14.07 14.54
N GLU A 740 18.50 -13.62 13.68
CA GLU A 740 18.38 -14.08 12.29
C GLU A 740 19.59 -13.63 11.43
N GLU A 741 20.27 -12.53 11.77
CA GLU A 741 21.54 -12.13 11.15
C GLU A 741 22.75 -12.96 11.62
N GLU A 742 22.87 -13.33 12.91
CA GLU A 742 24.03 -14.09 13.43
C GLU A 742 24.08 -15.54 12.93
N ASP A 743 22.95 -16.24 12.84
CA ASP A 743 22.91 -17.68 12.48
C ASP A 743 23.14 -17.95 10.98
N GLY A 744 23.12 -16.91 10.13
CA GLY A 744 23.43 -16.98 8.69
C GLY A 744 22.47 -17.82 7.83
N LEU A 745 21.39 -18.33 8.41
CA LEU A 745 20.37 -19.15 7.77
C LEU A 745 19.31 -18.30 7.06
N GLN A 746 19.72 -17.59 6.00
CA GLN A 746 18.76 -16.94 5.09
C GLN A 746 17.87 -18.00 4.42
N SER A 747 16.68 -18.21 4.99
CA SER A 747 15.66 -19.07 4.40
C SER A 747 15.18 -18.50 3.06
N ASP A 748 14.71 -19.36 2.15
CA ASP A 748 14.28 -18.96 0.80
C ASP A 748 12.83 -18.40 0.79
N GLY A 749 12.42 -17.77 1.88
CA GLY A 749 11.10 -17.17 2.09
C GLY A 749 11.17 -15.65 2.18
N VAL A 750 10.13 -14.97 1.68
CA VAL A 750 9.98 -13.52 1.84
C VAL A 750 9.48 -13.22 3.26
N ILE A 751 10.42 -13.07 4.20
CA ILE A 751 10.12 -12.62 5.56
C ILE A 751 10.28 -11.10 5.61
N ASP A 752 9.33 -10.41 6.24
CA ASP A 752 9.28 -8.95 6.34
C ASP A 752 10.10 -8.46 7.54
N ASP A 753 11.41 -8.56 7.41
CA ASP A 753 12.40 -8.36 8.48
C ASP A 753 12.65 -6.87 8.78
N THR A 754 11.93 -5.98 8.09
CA THR A 754 11.98 -4.53 8.35
C THR A 754 10.89 -4.05 9.32
N PHE A 755 9.93 -4.91 9.72
CA PHE A 755 8.75 -4.46 10.45
C PHE A 755 9.05 -3.87 11.85
N ALA A 756 10.01 -4.42 12.60
CA ALA A 756 10.35 -3.87 13.92
C ALA A 756 10.85 -2.42 13.81
N LEU A 757 11.72 -2.19 12.83
CA LEU A 757 12.29 -0.89 12.50
C LEU A 757 11.24 0.08 11.93
N TRP A 758 10.28 -0.42 11.14
CA TRP A 758 9.12 0.35 10.67
C TRP A 758 8.23 0.82 11.83
N LEU A 759 7.90 -0.06 12.78
CA LEU A 759 7.11 0.25 13.97
C LEU A 759 7.81 1.32 14.83
N GLN A 760 9.13 1.17 15.03
CA GLN A 760 9.97 2.10 15.78
C GLN A 760 10.01 3.49 15.12
N TYR A 761 10.37 3.58 13.83
CA TYR A 761 10.40 4.87 13.13
C TYR A 761 9.01 5.52 12.99
N SER A 762 7.94 4.74 12.81
CA SER A 762 6.57 5.28 12.70
C SER A 762 6.09 5.89 14.02
N THR A 763 6.31 5.20 15.15
CA THR A 763 5.92 5.69 16.48
C THR A 763 6.79 6.88 16.90
N GLN A 764 8.11 6.83 16.67
CA GLN A 764 9.01 7.96 16.91
C GLN A 764 8.62 9.19 16.08
N THR A 765 8.30 9.02 14.78
CA THR A 765 7.84 10.11 13.91
C THR A 765 6.57 10.77 14.47
N LEU A 766 5.57 9.99 14.88
CA LEU A 766 4.33 10.54 15.44
C LEU A 766 4.59 11.25 16.78
N GLN A 767 5.56 10.81 17.58
CA GLN A 767 5.98 11.51 18.79
C GLN A 767 6.68 12.84 18.47
N PHE A 768 7.57 12.91 17.48
CA PHE A 768 8.15 14.19 17.03
C PHE A 768 7.07 15.16 16.49
N ILE A 769 6.05 14.65 15.81
CA ILE A 769 4.91 15.48 15.35
C ILE A 769 4.07 15.98 16.53
N THR A 770 3.95 15.18 17.59
CA THR A 770 3.36 15.58 18.88
C THR A 770 4.19 16.70 19.52
N GLU A 771 5.51 16.59 19.53
CA GLU A 771 6.45 17.62 20.01
C GLU A 771 6.31 18.95 19.21
N LEU A 772 6.22 18.87 17.88
CA LEU A 772 5.98 20.03 17.00
C LEU A 772 4.65 20.74 17.33
N PHE A 773 3.55 20.00 17.50
CA PHE A 773 2.25 20.60 17.83
C PHE A 773 2.21 21.21 19.24
N CYS A 774 2.86 20.59 20.23
CA CYS A 774 3.04 21.18 21.56
C CYS A 774 3.83 22.51 21.51
N HIS A 775 4.89 22.59 20.70
CA HIS A 775 5.65 23.82 20.49
C HIS A 775 4.73 24.99 20.04
N PHE A 776 3.85 24.76 19.05
CA PHE A 776 2.91 25.80 18.61
C PHE A 776 1.83 26.18 19.64
N GLN A 777 1.51 25.31 20.61
CA GLN A 777 0.61 25.64 21.72
C GLN A 777 1.26 26.49 22.82
N HIS A 778 2.59 26.62 22.83
CA HIS A 778 3.32 27.27 23.93
C HIS A 778 4.16 28.47 23.48
N CYS A 779 4.70 28.46 22.26
CA CYS A 779 5.68 29.44 21.78
C CYS A 779 5.06 30.63 21.00
N THR A 780 3.83 31.07 21.30
CA THR A 780 3.16 32.16 20.56
C THR A 780 3.73 33.56 20.80
N ASN A 781 4.64 33.73 21.76
CA ASN A 781 5.01 35.03 22.35
C ASN A 781 6.53 35.32 22.42
N ASN A 782 7.41 34.43 21.98
CA ASN A 782 8.88 34.61 22.09
C ASN A 782 9.51 35.01 20.74
N GLU A 783 10.45 35.95 20.75
CA GLU A 783 11.14 36.49 19.57
C GLU A 783 12.34 35.61 19.10
N GLU A 784 12.58 34.45 19.74
CA GLU A 784 13.70 33.57 19.40
C GLU A 784 13.34 32.62 18.24
N THR A 785 13.68 33.05 17.03
CA THR A 785 13.71 32.17 15.84
C THR A 785 14.73 31.04 16.06
N ASP A 786 14.32 29.80 15.76
CA ASP A 786 15.09 28.56 15.93
C ASP A 786 15.44 28.15 17.39
N HIS A 787 14.42 27.86 18.21
CA HIS A 787 14.59 27.21 19.53
C HIS A 787 15.32 25.85 19.43
N SER A 788 16.21 25.54 20.38
CA SER A 788 17.04 24.32 20.37
C SER A 788 16.23 23.01 20.31
N ASP A 789 15.11 22.93 21.02
CA ASP A 789 14.27 21.73 21.06
C ASP A 789 13.52 21.51 19.74
N LEU A 790 13.10 22.61 19.09
CA LEU A 790 12.49 22.59 17.75
C LEU A 790 13.50 22.12 16.70
N LEU A 791 14.73 22.65 16.74
CA LEU A 791 15.81 22.19 15.86
C LEU A 791 16.14 20.71 16.10
N GLY A 792 16.20 20.26 17.35
CA GLY A 792 16.39 18.85 17.69
C GLY A 792 15.28 17.97 17.12
N THR A 793 14.02 18.36 17.30
CA THR A 793 12.83 17.66 16.76
C THR A 793 12.93 17.49 15.24
N LEU A 794 13.22 18.57 14.52
CA LEU A 794 13.33 18.58 13.06
C LEU A 794 14.57 17.85 12.54
N HIS A 795 15.69 17.93 13.25
CA HIS A 795 16.93 17.24 12.89
C HIS A 795 16.79 15.72 13.00
N ASN A 796 16.22 15.23 14.11
CA ASN A 796 15.96 13.79 14.28
C ASN A 796 15.02 13.26 13.17
N LEU A 797 13.91 13.98 12.90
CA LEU A 797 13.01 13.67 11.79
C LEU A 797 13.75 13.58 10.44
N TYR A 798 14.68 14.50 10.18
CA TYR A 798 15.50 14.48 8.97
C TYR A 798 16.48 13.30 8.93
N GLN A 799 17.19 13.00 10.03
CA GLN A 799 18.14 11.88 10.08
C GLN A 799 17.44 10.52 9.90
N ILE A 800 16.20 10.34 10.40
CA ILE A 800 15.39 9.13 10.15
C ILE A 800 15.21 8.89 8.64
N THR A 801 15.10 9.95 7.82
CA THR A 801 14.94 9.82 6.36
C THR A 801 16.19 9.32 5.63
N PHE A 802 17.34 9.18 6.30
CA PHE A 802 18.53 8.58 5.69
C PHE A 802 18.37 7.06 5.56
N ASN A 803 17.67 6.41 6.49
CA ASN A 803 17.28 5.01 6.37
C ASN A 803 16.10 4.87 5.36
N PRO A 804 16.10 3.92 4.41
CA PRO A 804 14.98 3.71 3.49
C PRO A 804 13.65 3.41 4.20
N VAL A 805 13.66 2.55 5.23
CA VAL A 805 12.49 2.20 6.05
C VAL A 805 12.02 3.43 6.83
N GLY A 806 12.96 4.17 7.43
CA GLY A 806 12.69 5.42 8.15
C GLY A 806 12.09 6.50 7.26
N ARG A 807 12.58 6.66 6.02
CA ARG A 807 12.02 7.59 5.05
C ARG A 807 10.57 7.27 4.69
N ALA A 808 10.28 5.99 4.44
CA ALA A 808 8.93 5.55 4.11
C ALA A 808 7.98 5.69 5.32
N ALA A 809 8.46 5.42 6.54
CA ALA A 809 7.72 5.67 7.78
C ALA A 809 7.44 7.17 7.99
N VAL A 810 8.42 8.05 7.74
CA VAL A 810 8.24 9.52 7.80
C VAL A 810 7.21 9.99 6.77
N GLY A 811 7.31 9.50 5.53
CA GLY A 811 6.33 9.78 4.46
C GLY A 811 4.91 9.34 4.81
N HIS A 812 4.76 8.13 5.33
CA HIS A 812 3.49 7.56 5.82
C HIS A 812 2.90 8.39 6.96
N VAL A 813 3.65 8.60 8.04
CA VAL A 813 3.09 9.21 9.25
C VAL A 813 2.76 10.70 9.06
N PHE A 814 3.53 11.47 8.29
CA PHE A 814 3.12 12.85 7.95
C PHE A 814 1.86 12.90 7.07
N SER A 815 1.62 11.86 6.27
CA SER A 815 0.45 11.76 5.39
C SER A 815 -0.85 11.46 6.15
N LEU A 816 -0.78 10.88 7.35
CA LEU A 816 -1.96 10.52 8.13
C LEU A 816 -2.71 11.76 8.68
N GLU A 817 -4.03 11.75 8.49
CA GLU A 817 -5.02 12.69 9.08
C GLU A 817 -4.70 14.18 8.83
N LYS A 818 -3.96 14.82 9.75
CA LYS A 818 -3.58 16.25 9.71
C LYS A 818 -2.13 16.47 10.13
N ASN A 819 -1.32 15.42 10.14
CA ASN A 819 0.04 15.47 10.69
C ASN A 819 0.94 16.45 9.91
N LEU A 820 0.82 16.51 8.57
CA LEU A 820 1.50 17.48 7.70
C LEU A 820 1.22 18.96 8.06
N GLN A 821 0.09 19.26 8.72
CA GLN A 821 -0.24 20.62 9.15
C GLN A 821 0.79 21.19 10.14
N SER A 822 1.50 20.34 10.90
CA SER A 822 2.59 20.78 11.79
C SER A 822 3.71 21.50 11.03
N LEU A 823 4.19 20.93 9.92
CA LEU A 823 5.21 21.54 9.05
C LEU A 823 4.66 22.74 8.28
N ILE A 824 3.41 22.67 7.80
CA ILE A 824 2.77 23.79 7.09
C ILE A 824 2.64 25.01 8.01
N THR A 825 2.21 24.82 9.26
CA THR A 825 2.12 25.89 10.26
C THR A 825 3.51 26.45 10.61
N LEU A 826 4.56 25.62 10.61
CA LEU A 826 5.94 26.09 10.75
C LEU A 826 6.33 27.00 9.59
N MET A 827 6.14 26.54 8.35
CA MET A 827 6.50 27.29 7.14
C MET A 827 5.70 28.59 7.04
N GLU A 828 4.42 28.57 7.38
CA GLU A 828 3.54 29.74 7.45
C GLU A 828 3.92 30.75 8.54
N TYR A 829 4.59 30.33 9.61
CA TYR A 829 5.08 31.23 10.67
C TYR A 829 6.27 32.04 10.13
N TYR A 830 7.35 31.34 9.76
CA TYR A 830 8.58 31.98 9.28
C TYR A 830 8.38 32.74 7.95
N SER A 831 7.44 32.33 7.08
CA SER A 831 7.14 33.09 5.85
C SER A 831 6.54 34.48 6.13
N LYS A 832 5.92 34.69 7.30
CA LYS A 832 5.35 36.00 7.68
C LYS A 832 6.42 36.94 8.22
N GLU A 833 7.46 36.41 8.87
CA GLU A 833 8.63 37.17 9.32
C GLU A 833 9.49 37.65 8.13
N ALA A 834 9.64 36.82 7.10
CA ALA A 834 10.40 37.15 5.89
C ALA A 834 9.85 38.37 5.11
N LEU A 835 8.57 38.70 5.27
CA LEU A 835 7.94 39.90 4.71
C LEU A 835 8.29 41.20 5.46
N GLY A 836 8.91 41.10 6.65
CA GLY A 836 9.21 42.24 7.52
C GLY A 836 10.54 42.94 7.25
N ASP A 837 11.58 42.20 6.84
CA ASP A 837 12.91 42.78 6.61
C ASP A 837 13.72 41.97 5.58
N SER A 838 14.21 42.63 4.53
CA SER A 838 14.87 42.00 3.35
C SER A 838 16.29 41.50 3.60
N LYS A 839 16.63 41.24 4.87
CA LYS A 839 17.88 40.63 5.36
C LYS A 839 17.65 39.61 6.48
N SER A 840 16.42 39.13 6.68
CA SER A 840 16.15 37.99 7.54
C SER A 840 17.03 36.80 7.14
N LYS A 841 17.80 36.24 8.08
CA LYS A 841 18.46 34.95 7.88
C LYS A 841 17.37 33.91 7.64
N LYS A 842 17.48 33.09 6.59
CA LYS A 842 16.57 31.94 6.43
C LYS A 842 16.76 31.00 7.63
N SER A 843 15.68 30.76 8.36
CA SER A 843 15.66 29.91 9.55
C SER A 843 16.10 28.49 9.19
N VAL A 844 16.85 27.86 10.11
CA VAL A 844 17.26 26.47 9.97
C VAL A 844 16.04 25.55 10.11
N ALA A 845 15.11 25.87 11.01
CA ALA A 845 13.84 25.15 11.14
C ALA A 845 12.97 25.25 9.87
N TYR A 846 12.92 26.43 9.23
CA TYR A 846 12.23 26.63 7.96
C TYR A 846 12.82 25.75 6.84
N ASN A 847 14.15 25.71 6.71
CA ASN A 847 14.81 24.86 5.73
C ASN A 847 14.53 23.36 5.97
N TYR A 848 14.58 22.88 7.22
CA TYR A 848 14.19 21.50 7.55
C TYR A 848 12.74 21.20 7.15
N ALA A 849 11.79 22.09 7.45
CA ALA A 849 10.39 21.88 7.06
C ALA A 849 10.20 21.88 5.54
N CYS A 850 10.89 22.75 4.78
CA CYS A 850 10.88 22.70 3.32
C CYS A 850 11.38 21.35 2.77
N ILE A 851 12.45 20.80 3.34
CA ILE A 851 13.01 19.49 2.94
C ILE A 851 12.06 18.35 3.31
N LEU A 852 11.53 18.34 4.54
CA LEU A 852 10.62 17.29 5.01
C LEU A 852 9.30 17.29 4.23
N VAL A 853 8.71 18.45 3.94
CA VAL A 853 7.47 18.53 3.12
C VAL A 853 7.71 18.05 1.70
N LEU A 854 8.82 18.45 1.07
CA LEU A 854 9.19 17.98 -0.27
C LEU A 854 9.35 16.45 -0.27
N LEU A 855 10.07 15.91 0.70
CA LEU A 855 10.28 14.47 0.86
C LEU A 855 8.97 13.71 1.05
N VAL A 856 8.03 14.20 1.87
CA VAL A 856 6.71 13.58 2.06
C VAL A 856 5.91 13.57 0.75
N VAL A 857 5.92 14.66 -0.02
CA VAL A 857 5.22 14.75 -1.32
C VAL A 857 5.87 13.85 -2.38
N GLN A 858 7.19 13.66 -2.35
CA GLN A 858 7.92 12.73 -3.20
C GLN A 858 7.64 11.25 -2.83
N SER A 859 7.66 10.90 -1.53
CA SER A 859 7.65 9.50 -1.08
C SER A 859 6.28 8.92 -0.74
N SER A 860 5.26 9.73 -0.45
CA SER A 860 3.97 9.21 0.01
C SER A 860 3.21 8.44 -1.07
N SER A 861 2.67 7.28 -0.69
CA SER A 861 1.72 6.50 -1.48
C SER A 861 0.27 6.94 -1.29
N ASP A 862 -0.08 7.49 -0.12
CA ASP A 862 -1.35 8.17 0.09
C ASP A 862 -1.30 9.56 -0.59
N VAL A 863 -2.47 10.05 -0.97
CA VAL A 863 -2.67 11.29 -1.71
C VAL A 863 -3.74 12.17 -1.05
N GLN A 864 -4.53 11.64 -0.11
CA GLN A 864 -5.69 12.33 0.46
C GLN A 864 -5.30 13.55 1.32
N MET A 865 -4.09 13.57 1.89
CA MET A 865 -3.53 14.78 2.51
C MET A 865 -3.30 15.91 1.50
N LEU A 866 -3.03 15.62 0.22
CA LEU A 866 -2.86 16.65 -0.81
C LEU A 866 -4.19 17.33 -1.17
N GLU A 867 -5.34 16.64 -1.05
CA GLU A 867 -6.65 17.29 -1.20
C GLU A 867 -6.86 18.37 -0.12
N GLN A 868 -6.39 18.13 1.11
CA GLN A 868 -6.48 19.09 2.21
C GLN A 868 -5.36 20.17 2.16
N HIS A 869 -4.16 19.82 1.70
CA HIS A 869 -2.96 20.63 1.89
C HIS A 869 -2.29 21.18 0.62
N ALA A 870 -2.65 20.76 -0.60
CA ALA A 870 -2.02 21.29 -1.81
C ALA A 870 -2.24 22.80 -1.98
N ALA A 871 -3.41 23.33 -1.59
CA ALA A 871 -3.72 24.77 -1.69
C ALA A 871 -2.80 25.66 -0.81
N PRO A 872 -2.64 25.41 0.52
CA PRO A 872 -1.69 26.19 1.33
C PRO A 872 -0.23 25.93 0.92
N LEU A 873 0.14 24.72 0.48
CA LEU A 873 1.48 24.45 -0.03
C LEU A 873 1.81 25.22 -1.31
N LEU A 874 0.89 25.26 -2.29
CA LEU A 874 1.05 26.07 -3.51
C LEU A 874 1.12 27.57 -3.21
N LYS A 875 0.45 28.05 -2.15
CA LYS A 875 0.59 29.43 -1.66
C LYS A 875 1.97 29.70 -1.05
N LEU A 876 2.51 28.76 -0.27
CA LEU A 876 3.87 28.84 0.29
C LEU A 876 4.94 28.81 -0.82
N CYS A 877 4.76 28.00 -1.87
CA CYS A 877 5.69 27.93 -3.00
C CYS A 877 5.82 29.28 -3.75
N LYS A 878 4.72 30.04 -3.84
CA LYS A 878 4.69 31.40 -4.41
C LYS A 878 5.20 32.50 -3.46
N ALA A 879 5.45 32.19 -2.19
CA ALA A 879 5.89 33.18 -1.20
C ALA A 879 7.42 33.31 -1.10
N ASP A 880 8.15 32.25 -1.45
CA ASP A 880 9.63 32.21 -1.48
C ASP A 880 10.09 31.48 -2.76
N GLU A 881 9.79 32.07 -3.91
CA GLU A 881 10.17 31.56 -5.24
C GLU A 881 11.70 31.46 -5.44
N ASN A 882 12.50 32.05 -4.54
CA ASN A 882 13.96 31.95 -4.52
C ASN A 882 14.48 30.69 -3.80
N ASN A 883 13.60 29.82 -3.28
CA ASN A 883 13.98 28.59 -2.59
C ASN A 883 13.83 27.38 -3.52
N THR A 884 14.96 26.73 -3.83
CA THR A 884 14.99 25.59 -4.76
C THR A 884 14.10 24.43 -4.34
N LYS A 885 13.90 24.21 -3.03
CA LYS A 885 12.98 23.16 -2.52
C LYS A 885 11.52 23.50 -2.77
N LEU A 886 11.18 24.78 -2.73
CA LEU A 886 9.81 25.27 -2.98
C LEU A 886 9.52 25.42 -4.48
N GLN A 887 10.52 25.74 -5.29
CA GLN A 887 10.43 25.61 -6.75
C GLN A 887 10.14 24.17 -7.16
N GLU A 888 10.86 23.20 -6.60
CA GLU A 888 10.66 21.77 -6.89
C GLU A 888 9.29 21.29 -6.39
N LEU A 889 8.92 21.58 -5.13
CA LEU A 889 7.62 21.27 -4.55
C LEU A 889 6.47 21.87 -5.39
N GLY A 890 6.64 23.09 -5.90
CA GLY A 890 5.66 23.75 -6.78
C GLY A 890 5.43 23.03 -8.11
N LYS A 891 6.41 22.28 -8.61
CA LYS A 891 6.27 21.39 -9.78
C LYS A 891 5.60 20.06 -9.40
N TRP A 892 6.02 19.43 -8.29
CA TRP A 892 5.37 18.20 -7.79
C TRP A 892 3.88 18.38 -7.49
N LEU A 893 3.47 19.57 -7.08
CA LEU A 893 2.07 19.95 -6.81
C LEU A 893 1.33 20.56 -8.02
N GLU A 894 1.99 20.70 -9.18
CA GLU A 894 1.39 21.33 -10.36
C GLU A 894 0.07 20.71 -10.85
N PRO A 895 -0.09 19.37 -10.92
CA PRO A 895 -1.35 18.77 -11.39
C PRO A 895 -2.55 19.11 -10.50
N LEU A 896 -2.30 19.64 -9.29
CA LEU A 896 -3.31 19.93 -8.27
C LEU A 896 -3.81 21.38 -8.31
N LYS A 897 -3.23 22.22 -9.18
CA LYS A 897 -3.64 23.63 -9.37
C LYS A 897 -5.15 23.71 -9.70
N ASN A 898 -5.95 24.19 -8.74
CA ASN A 898 -7.42 24.32 -8.80
C ASN A 898 -8.21 22.98 -8.93
N LEU A 899 -7.61 21.85 -8.57
CA LEU A 899 -8.22 20.52 -8.69
C LEU A 899 -8.94 20.07 -7.40
N ARG A 900 -9.98 19.23 -7.53
CA ARG A 900 -10.65 18.48 -6.45
C ARG A 900 -10.64 16.99 -6.76
N PHE A 901 -10.70 16.12 -5.74
CA PHE A 901 -10.52 14.67 -5.97
C PHE A 901 -11.85 13.99 -6.32
N GLU A 902 -12.54 14.53 -7.31
CA GLU A 902 -13.84 14.08 -7.83
C GLU A 902 -13.66 13.40 -9.20
N ILE A 903 -14.57 12.49 -9.57
CA ILE A 903 -14.59 11.81 -10.90
C ILE A 903 -14.48 12.81 -12.07
N ASN A 904 -15.00 14.03 -11.88
CA ASN A 904 -15.00 15.13 -12.84
C ASN A 904 -13.59 15.60 -13.26
N CYS A 905 -12.54 15.37 -12.46
CA CYS A 905 -11.19 15.84 -12.77
C CYS A 905 -10.33 14.85 -13.58
N ILE A 906 -10.83 13.61 -13.79
CA ILE A 906 -10.12 12.56 -14.53
C ILE A 906 -9.64 13.04 -15.92
N PRO A 907 -10.46 13.71 -16.76
CA PRO A 907 -10.01 14.19 -18.08
C PRO A 907 -8.83 15.18 -17.98
N ASN A 908 -8.85 16.09 -17.00
CA ASN A 908 -7.80 17.09 -16.81
C ASN A 908 -6.47 16.44 -16.40
N LEU A 909 -6.52 15.41 -15.56
CA LEU A 909 -5.33 14.65 -15.14
C LEU A 909 -4.77 13.80 -16.28
N ILE A 910 -5.62 13.17 -17.09
CA ILE A 910 -5.19 12.42 -18.28
C ILE A 910 -4.55 13.37 -19.30
N GLU A 911 -5.13 14.55 -19.52
CA GLU A 911 -4.57 15.56 -20.41
C GLU A 911 -3.22 16.11 -19.90
N TYR A 912 -3.09 16.40 -18.60
CA TYR A 912 -1.79 16.76 -18.01
C TYR A 912 -0.73 15.66 -18.22
N VAL A 913 -1.11 14.38 -18.08
CA VAL A 913 -0.21 13.25 -18.35
C VAL A 913 0.16 13.19 -19.83
N LYS A 914 -0.78 13.37 -20.77
CA LYS A 914 -0.49 13.42 -22.21
C LYS A 914 0.49 14.54 -22.57
N GLN A 915 0.32 15.74 -21.99
CA GLN A 915 1.17 16.90 -22.27
C GLN A 915 2.60 16.75 -21.73
N ASN A 916 2.78 16.10 -20.58
CA ASN A 916 4.08 16.00 -19.91
C ASN A 916 4.82 14.67 -20.15
N ILE A 917 4.21 13.69 -20.84
CA ILE A 917 4.77 12.34 -21.00
C ILE A 917 6.17 12.30 -21.63
N ASP A 918 6.51 13.26 -22.49
CA ASP A 918 7.85 13.29 -23.10
C ASP A 918 8.94 13.76 -22.14
N ASN A 919 8.56 14.50 -21.09
CA ASN A 919 9.38 14.95 -19.97
C ASN A 919 9.48 13.90 -18.83
N LEU A 920 9.15 12.63 -19.09
CA LEU A 920 9.27 11.54 -18.12
C LEU A 920 10.71 11.43 -17.56
N MET A 921 10.84 11.39 -16.24
CA MET A 921 12.11 11.42 -15.48
C MET A 921 13.00 12.68 -15.71
N THR A 922 12.43 13.81 -16.16
CA THR A 922 13.13 15.11 -16.18
C THR A 922 12.65 16.03 -15.04
N PRO A 923 13.42 17.08 -14.67
CA PRO A 923 12.99 18.11 -13.72
C PRO A 923 11.77 18.93 -14.14
N GLU A 924 11.18 18.69 -15.31
CA GLU A 924 9.91 19.29 -15.74
C GLU A 924 8.74 18.33 -15.56
N GLY A 925 8.91 17.04 -15.84
CA GLY A 925 7.87 16.01 -15.70
C GLY A 925 7.61 15.52 -14.27
N VAL A 926 8.20 16.13 -13.23
CA VAL A 926 8.04 15.70 -11.83
C VAL A 926 6.61 15.83 -11.27
N GLY A 927 5.69 16.48 -11.99
CA GLY A 927 4.25 16.43 -11.69
C GLY A 927 3.57 15.10 -12.08
N LEU A 928 4.12 14.34 -13.02
CA LEU A 928 3.50 13.10 -13.54
C LEU A 928 3.21 12.04 -12.46
N PRO A 929 4.10 11.72 -11.49
CA PRO A 929 3.80 10.74 -10.45
C PRO A 929 2.68 11.22 -9.53
N THR A 930 2.56 12.52 -9.28
CA THR A 930 1.42 13.09 -8.54
C THR A 930 0.11 12.92 -9.32
N ALA A 931 0.09 13.21 -10.62
CA ALA A 931 -1.09 13.03 -11.46
C ALA A 931 -1.57 11.56 -11.50
N LEU A 932 -0.63 10.61 -11.66
CA LEU A 932 -0.94 9.17 -11.66
C LEU A 932 -1.40 8.67 -10.28
N ARG A 933 -0.80 9.14 -9.18
CA ARG A 933 -1.24 8.84 -7.80
C ARG A 933 -2.67 9.31 -7.55
N VAL A 934 -3.02 10.54 -7.95
CA VAL A 934 -4.40 11.06 -7.82
C VAL A 934 -5.38 10.25 -8.66
N LEU A 935 -5.03 9.89 -9.90
CA LEU A 935 -5.86 9.02 -10.74
C LEU A 935 -6.13 7.66 -10.07
N CYS A 936 -5.13 7.07 -9.40
CA CYS A 936 -5.33 5.84 -8.63
C CYS A 936 -6.36 6.04 -7.51
N ASN A 937 -6.20 7.09 -6.68
CA ASN A 937 -7.11 7.37 -5.55
C ASN A 937 -8.57 7.68 -5.99
N ILE A 938 -8.79 8.16 -7.22
CA ILE A 938 -10.13 8.52 -7.73
C ILE A 938 -10.78 7.39 -8.54
N ALA A 939 -9.99 6.53 -9.20
CA ALA A 939 -10.51 5.50 -10.11
C ALA A 939 -10.30 4.04 -9.69
N CYS A 940 -9.31 3.74 -8.85
CA CYS A 940 -9.02 2.36 -8.43
C CYS A 940 -9.79 2.01 -7.14
N PRO A 941 -10.63 0.97 -7.12
CA PRO A 941 -11.33 0.55 -5.91
C PRO A 941 -10.34 0.02 -4.85
N PRO A 942 -10.66 0.15 -3.55
CA PRO A 942 -9.92 -0.54 -2.50
C PRO A 942 -10.08 -2.07 -2.65
N PRO A 943 -9.23 -2.87 -1.97
CA PRO A 943 -9.41 -4.31 -1.89
C PRO A 943 -10.83 -4.68 -1.41
N PRO A 944 -11.46 -5.73 -1.98
CA PRO A 944 -12.81 -6.13 -1.62
C PRO A 944 -12.82 -6.84 -0.26
N VAL A 945 -13.27 -6.15 0.78
CA VAL A 945 -13.41 -6.67 2.15
C VAL A 945 -14.76 -7.39 2.31
N GLU A 946 -14.83 -8.46 3.10
CA GLU A 946 -16.10 -9.16 3.34
C GLU A 946 -17.14 -8.25 4.01
N GLY A 947 -18.41 -8.37 3.59
CA GLY A 947 -19.51 -7.50 4.03
C GLY A 947 -19.57 -6.13 3.33
N GLN A 948 -18.53 -5.71 2.62
CA GLN A 948 -18.50 -4.42 1.91
C GLN A 948 -19.51 -4.39 0.74
N GLN A 949 -20.30 -3.32 0.63
CA GLN A 949 -21.14 -3.07 -0.54
C GLN A 949 -20.30 -2.58 -1.73
N LYS A 950 -20.50 -3.13 -2.93
CA LYS A 950 -19.81 -2.62 -4.14
C LYS A 950 -20.19 -1.17 -4.39
N ASP A 951 -19.24 -0.27 -4.25
CA ASP A 951 -19.43 1.16 -4.55
C ASP A 951 -19.29 1.41 -6.05
N LEU A 952 -20.40 1.77 -6.72
CA LEU A 952 -20.43 1.96 -8.16
C LEU A 952 -19.82 3.29 -8.61
N LYS A 953 -19.33 4.14 -7.69
CA LYS A 953 -18.52 5.32 -8.04
C LYS A 953 -17.27 4.93 -8.85
N TRP A 954 -16.65 3.79 -8.51
CA TRP A 954 -15.44 3.31 -9.19
C TRP A 954 -15.74 2.84 -10.62
N ASN A 955 -16.91 2.23 -10.85
CA ASN A 955 -17.38 1.91 -12.21
C ASN A 955 -17.56 3.18 -13.07
N LEU A 956 -18.11 4.25 -12.51
CA LEU A 956 -18.25 5.54 -13.19
C LEU A 956 -16.89 6.20 -13.47
N ALA A 957 -15.93 6.08 -12.54
CA ALA A 957 -14.56 6.55 -12.73
C ALA A 957 -13.83 5.79 -13.84
N VAL A 958 -13.96 4.46 -13.91
CA VAL A 958 -13.39 3.63 -14.99
C VAL A 958 -14.01 3.99 -16.34
N ILE A 959 -15.33 4.24 -16.41
CA ILE A 959 -15.97 4.73 -17.64
C ILE A 959 -15.33 6.06 -18.09
N GLN A 960 -15.09 7.00 -17.18
CA GLN A 960 -14.44 8.27 -17.53
C GLN A 960 -12.95 8.15 -17.87
N LEU A 961 -12.23 7.15 -17.33
CA LEU A 961 -10.90 6.79 -17.83
C LEU A 961 -10.95 6.30 -19.29
N PHE A 962 -11.95 5.52 -19.68
CA PHE A 962 -12.14 5.14 -21.10
C PHE A 962 -12.51 6.36 -21.95
N SER A 963 -13.45 7.21 -21.51
CA SER A 963 -13.86 8.44 -22.21
C SER A 963 -12.70 9.42 -22.46
N ALA A 964 -11.70 9.46 -21.58
CA ALA A 964 -10.55 10.37 -21.66
C ALA A 964 -9.33 9.83 -22.46
N GLU A 965 -9.43 8.62 -23.05
CA GLU A 965 -8.32 7.88 -23.66
C GLU A 965 -7.24 7.43 -22.65
N GLY A 966 -7.65 7.13 -21.41
CA GLY A 966 -6.75 6.72 -20.33
C GLY A 966 -5.95 5.46 -20.67
N MET A 967 -6.59 4.42 -21.22
CA MET A 967 -5.93 3.18 -21.65
C MET A 967 -4.73 3.44 -22.59
N ASP A 968 -4.96 4.23 -23.64
CA ASP A 968 -3.94 4.60 -24.64
C ASP A 968 -2.81 5.46 -24.04
N THR A 969 -3.16 6.31 -23.08
CA THR A 969 -2.21 7.14 -22.33
C THR A 969 -1.34 6.31 -21.39
N PHE A 970 -1.91 5.36 -20.65
CA PHE A 970 -1.18 4.46 -19.75
C PHE A 970 -0.28 3.48 -20.51
N ILE A 971 -0.71 3.01 -21.69
CA ILE A 971 0.14 2.25 -22.63
C ILE A 971 1.39 3.06 -23.00
N ARG A 972 1.22 4.33 -23.41
CA ARG A 972 2.36 5.20 -23.73
C ARG A 972 3.28 5.42 -22.53
N VAL A 973 2.74 5.57 -21.30
CA VAL A 973 3.56 5.76 -20.09
C VAL A 973 4.45 4.53 -19.85
N LEU A 974 3.91 3.30 -19.92
CA LEU A 974 4.73 2.09 -19.80
C LEU A 974 5.76 1.97 -20.94
N GLN A 975 5.41 2.34 -22.16
CA GLN A 975 6.34 2.30 -23.30
C GLN A 975 7.50 3.31 -23.15
N LYS A 976 7.21 4.54 -22.74
CA LYS A 976 8.23 5.57 -22.45
C LYS A 976 9.11 5.14 -21.28
N LEU A 977 8.53 4.54 -20.22
CA LEU A 977 9.27 4.01 -19.08
C LEU A 977 10.22 2.88 -19.49
N ASN A 978 9.72 1.88 -20.23
CA ASN A 978 10.54 0.79 -20.78
C ASN A 978 11.72 1.30 -21.61
N ASN A 979 11.51 2.33 -22.45
CA ASN A 979 12.57 2.95 -23.24
C ASN A 979 13.66 3.59 -22.36
N ILE A 980 13.28 4.33 -21.31
CA ILE A 980 14.23 4.93 -20.36
C ILE A 980 15.00 3.86 -19.60
N LEU A 981 14.34 2.78 -19.16
CA LEU A 981 14.95 1.74 -18.34
C LEU A 981 15.81 0.74 -19.14
N THR A 982 15.57 0.57 -20.44
CA THR A 982 16.32 -0.37 -21.30
C THR A 982 17.81 -0.01 -21.42
N GLN A 983 18.18 1.27 -21.47
CA GLN A 983 19.58 1.67 -21.64
C GLN A 983 20.45 1.45 -20.37
N PRO A 984 20.05 1.89 -19.17
CA PRO A 984 20.76 1.56 -17.92
C PRO A 984 20.86 0.04 -17.70
N TRP A 985 19.77 -0.69 -17.96
CA TRP A 985 19.71 -2.13 -17.83
C TRP A 985 20.74 -2.84 -18.72
N ARG A 986 20.81 -2.52 -20.02
CA ARG A 986 21.84 -3.08 -20.93
C ARG A 986 23.26 -2.79 -20.48
N LEU A 987 23.49 -1.61 -19.90
CA LEU A 987 24.79 -1.19 -19.37
C LEU A 987 25.08 -1.74 -17.96
N HIS A 988 24.14 -2.49 -17.36
CA HIS A 988 24.22 -3.03 -16.00
C HIS A 988 24.48 -1.94 -14.94
N VAL A 989 23.88 -0.75 -15.15
CA VAL A 989 24.01 0.42 -14.28
C VAL A 989 22.82 0.49 -13.32
N ASN A 990 23.07 0.84 -12.05
CA ASN A 990 22.04 1.07 -11.04
C ASN A 990 20.99 2.11 -11.50
N MET A 991 19.78 2.01 -10.95
CA MET A 991 18.56 2.75 -11.35
C MET A 991 18.56 4.25 -10.99
N GLY A 992 19.69 4.93 -11.15
CA GLY A 992 19.91 6.33 -10.78
C GLY A 992 20.09 6.51 -9.29
N THR A 993 19.72 7.70 -8.79
CA THR A 993 19.70 7.98 -7.35
C THR A 993 18.43 7.43 -6.69
N THR A 994 18.37 7.45 -5.36
CA THR A 994 17.24 6.85 -4.63
C THR A 994 15.89 7.50 -4.99
N LEU A 995 15.87 8.81 -5.26
CA LEU A 995 14.67 9.51 -5.72
C LEU A 995 14.23 9.07 -7.13
N HIS A 996 15.20 8.82 -8.03
CA HIS A 996 14.94 8.29 -9.37
C HIS A 996 14.35 6.87 -9.30
N ARG A 997 14.89 5.98 -8.46
CA ARG A 997 14.32 4.64 -8.21
C ARG A 997 12.90 4.70 -7.63
N VAL A 998 12.68 5.45 -6.55
CA VAL A 998 11.35 5.59 -5.91
C VAL A 998 10.32 6.15 -6.89
N THR A 999 10.69 7.15 -7.69
CA THR A 999 9.79 7.72 -8.69
C THR A 999 9.46 6.71 -9.79
N THR A 1000 10.45 5.96 -10.28
CA THR A 1000 10.27 4.88 -11.27
C THR A 1000 9.27 3.84 -10.78
N ILE A 1001 9.44 3.34 -9.55
CA ILE A 1001 8.56 2.35 -8.91
C ILE A 1001 7.14 2.90 -8.74
N SER A 1002 7.01 4.14 -8.26
CA SER A 1002 5.73 4.83 -8.06
C SER A 1002 4.95 4.97 -9.38
N MET A 1003 5.61 5.43 -10.45
CA MET A 1003 4.99 5.57 -11.76
C MET A 1003 4.61 4.22 -12.38
N ALA A 1004 5.47 3.20 -12.27
CA ALA A 1004 5.15 1.84 -12.72
C ALA A 1004 3.89 1.31 -12.02
N ARG A 1005 3.88 1.31 -10.68
CA ARG A 1005 2.76 0.76 -9.88
C ARG A 1005 1.46 1.49 -10.08
N CYS A 1006 1.47 2.83 -10.16
CA CYS A 1006 0.26 3.59 -10.46
C CYS A 1006 -0.30 3.23 -11.85
N THR A 1007 0.55 3.22 -12.88
CA THR A 1007 0.14 2.91 -14.26
C THR A 1007 -0.38 1.49 -14.40
N LEU A 1008 0.27 0.51 -13.74
CA LEU A 1008 -0.17 -0.88 -13.69
C LEU A 1008 -1.50 -1.02 -12.94
N THR A 1009 -1.68 -0.39 -11.78
CA THR A 1009 -2.94 -0.44 -11.01
C THR A 1009 -4.12 0.13 -11.81
N LEU A 1010 -3.90 1.22 -12.54
CA LEU A 1010 -4.90 1.82 -13.43
C LEU A 1010 -5.26 0.89 -14.60
N LEU A 1011 -4.27 0.30 -15.27
CA LEU A 1011 -4.50 -0.69 -16.34
C LEU A 1011 -5.23 -1.94 -15.81
N LYS A 1012 -4.80 -2.49 -14.67
CA LYS A 1012 -5.42 -3.62 -13.95
C LYS A 1012 -6.89 -3.35 -13.68
N THR A 1013 -7.22 -2.15 -13.18
CA THR A 1013 -8.59 -1.73 -12.89
C THR A 1013 -9.43 -1.62 -14.17
N MET A 1014 -8.93 -0.95 -15.20
CA MET A 1014 -9.64 -0.78 -16.48
C MET A 1014 -9.89 -2.11 -17.20
N LEU A 1015 -8.89 -3.01 -17.24
CA LEU A 1015 -9.00 -4.32 -17.87
C LEU A 1015 -9.91 -5.27 -17.08
N THR A 1016 -9.84 -5.25 -15.75
CA THR A 1016 -10.69 -6.10 -14.89
C THR A 1016 -12.17 -5.81 -15.10
N GLU A 1017 -12.61 -4.54 -15.15
CA GLU A 1017 -14.02 -4.21 -15.39
C GLU A 1017 -14.42 -4.32 -16.88
N LEU A 1018 -13.48 -4.17 -17.84
CA LEU A 1018 -13.75 -4.35 -19.28
C LEU A 1018 -13.96 -5.82 -19.67
N LEU A 1019 -13.11 -6.72 -19.17
CA LEU A 1019 -13.13 -8.15 -19.51
C LEU A 1019 -14.09 -8.96 -18.63
N ARG A 1020 -14.71 -8.33 -17.62
CA ARG A 1020 -15.55 -9.02 -16.62
C ARG A 1020 -16.74 -9.73 -17.27
N GLY A 1021 -16.71 -11.06 -17.23
CA GLY A 1021 -17.78 -11.91 -17.77
C GLY A 1021 -17.71 -12.17 -19.29
N GLY A 1022 -16.56 -11.93 -19.94
CA GLY A 1022 -16.31 -12.38 -21.31
C GLY A 1022 -17.23 -11.78 -22.39
N SER A 1023 -17.79 -10.59 -22.14
CA SER A 1023 -18.70 -9.90 -23.07
C SER A 1023 -17.98 -9.04 -24.12
N PHE A 1024 -16.75 -8.61 -23.83
CA PHE A 1024 -15.88 -7.82 -24.72
C PHE A 1024 -14.58 -8.54 -25.02
N GLU A 1025 -14.14 -8.48 -26.29
CA GLU A 1025 -12.81 -8.94 -26.71
C GLU A 1025 -11.85 -7.75 -26.77
N PHE A 1026 -10.84 -7.72 -25.90
CA PHE A 1026 -9.73 -6.77 -26.00
C PHE A 1026 -8.62 -7.35 -26.91
N LYS A 1027 -8.23 -6.62 -27.96
CA LYS A 1027 -7.27 -7.09 -28.98
C LYS A 1027 -6.04 -6.19 -29.18
N ASP A 1028 -5.86 -5.18 -28.33
CA ASP A 1028 -4.70 -4.30 -28.39
C ASP A 1028 -3.48 -4.96 -27.72
N MET A 1029 -2.56 -5.47 -28.54
CA MET A 1029 -1.35 -6.16 -28.08
C MET A 1029 -0.30 -5.22 -27.49
N ARG A 1030 -0.47 -3.89 -27.57
CA ARG A 1030 0.46 -2.93 -26.97
C ARG A 1030 0.53 -3.08 -25.45
N VAL A 1031 -0.55 -3.53 -24.80
CA VAL A 1031 -0.56 -3.83 -23.35
C VAL A 1031 0.32 -5.05 -23.04
N PRO A 1032 0.05 -6.29 -23.51
CA PRO A 1032 0.94 -7.43 -23.31
C PRO A 1032 2.40 -7.15 -23.67
N SER A 1033 2.66 -6.50 -24.82
CA SER A 1033 4.03 -6.22 -25.28
C SER A 1033 4.80 -5.30 -24.31
N ALA A 1034 4.14 -4.25 -23.78
CA ALA A 1034 4.74 -3.35 -22.79
C ALA A 1034 4.94 -4.03 -21.43
N LEU A 1035 4.00 -4.87 -20.99
CA LEU A 1035 4.06 -5.63 -19.74
C LEU A 1035 5.20 -6.66 -19.74
N VAL A 1036 5.31 -7.47 -20.80
CA VAL A 1036 6.37 -8.48 -20.96
C VAL A 1036 7.74 -7.81 -21.06
N THR A 1037 7.84 -6.65 -21.71
CA THR A 1037 9.08 -5.86 -21.76
C THR A 1037 9.47 -5.37 -20.36
N LEU A 1038 8.53 -4.82 -19.58
CA LEU A 1038 8.82 -4.35 -18.22
C LEU A 1038 9.25 -5.51 -17.29
N HIS A 1039 8.58 -6.66 -17.39
CA HIS A 1039 8.96 -7.86 -16.64
C HIS A 1039 10.35 -8.39 -17.01
N MET A 1040 10.73 -8.34 -18.30
CA MET A 1040 12.07 -8.70 -18.77
C MET A 1040 13.16 -7.81 -18.17
N LEU A 1041 12.94 -6.49 -18.15
CA LEU A 1041 13.85 -5.56 -17.48
C LEU A 1041 13.98 -5.91 -16.00
N LEU A 1042 12.87 -6.04 -15.26
CA LEU A 1042 12.88 -6.40 -13.84
C LEU A 1042 13.65 -7.70 -13.57
N CYS A 1043 13.34 -8.78 -14.29
CA CYS A 1043 14.01 -10.09 -14.17
C CYS A 1043 15.54 -10.05 -14.32
N SER A 1044 16.13 -8.98 -14.85
CA SER A 1044 17.58 -8.89 -15.09
C SER A 1044 18.22 -7.54 -14.72
N ILE A 1045 17.57 -6.75 -13.86
CA ILE A 1045 18.13 -5.55 -13.21
C ILE A 1045 19.03 -5.82 -11.99
N PRO A 1046 18.77 -6.79 -11.09
CA PRO A 1046 19.43 -6.80 -9.77
C PRO A 1046 20.87 -7.32 -9.79
N LEU A 1047 21.84 -6.47 -9.41
CA LEU A 1047 23.26 -6.85 -9.20
C LEU A 1047 23.45 -7.96 -8.15
N SER A 1048 22.51 -8.08 -7.21
CA SER A 1048 22.44 -9.11 -6.17
C SER A 1048 21.93 -10.47 -6.68
N GLY A 1049 21.28 -10.51 -7.86
CA GLY A 1049 20.50 -11.67 -8.32
C GLY A 1049 19.15 -11.86 -7.62
N ARG A 1050 18.76 -10.97 -6.69
CA ARG A 1050 17.46 -10.97 -5.98
C ARG A 1050 16.79 -9.61 -6.15
N LEU A 1051 15.47 -9.60 -6.34
CA LEU A 1051 14.67 -8.38 -6.39
C LEU A 1051 14.25 -7.95 -4.99
N ASP A 1052 14.24 -6.65 -4.74
CA ASP A 1052 13.65 -6.07 -3.54
C ASP A 1052 12.11 -6.17 -3.61
N SER A 1053 11.43 -6.02 -2.47
CA SER A 1053 9.98 -6.28 -2.33
C SER A 1053 9.08 -5.44 -3.24
N ASP A 1054 9.45 -4.19 -3.52
CA ASP A 1054 8.68 -3.32 -4.42
C ASP A 1054 8.79 -3.74 -5.89
N GLU A 1055 9.96 -4.15 -6.37
CA GLU A 1055 10.15 -4.73 -7.70
C GLU A 1055 9.47 -6.09 -7.86
N GLN A 1056 9.52 -6.96 -6.84
CA GLN A 1056 8.73 -8.20 -6.82
C GLN A 1056 7.23 -7.92 -6.93
N LYS A 1057 6.73 -6.89 -6.21
CA LYS A 1057 5.33 -6.49 -6.28
C LYS A 1057 4.94 -6.00 -7.67
N ILE A 1058 5.82 -5.30 -8.39
CA ILE A 1058 5.60 -4.92 -9.79
C ILE A 1058 5.50 -6.16 -10.70
N GLN A 1059 6.32 -7.20 -10.50
CA GLN A 1059 6.19 -8.45 -11.26
C GLN A 1059 4.84 -9.13 -11.01
N ASN A 1060 4.41 -9.22 -9.76
CA ASN A 1060 3.12 -9.80 -9.39
C ASN A 1060 1.94 -8.99 -9.99
N ASP A 1061 2.01 -7.65 -9.97
CA ASP A 1061 1.02 -6.81 -10.64
C ASP A 1061 0.99 -7.01 -12.16
N ILE A 1062 2.14 -7.25 -12.81
CA ILE A 1062 2.21 -7.61 -14.24
C ILE A 1062 1.53 -8.96 -14.51
N ILE A 1063 1.84 -9.98 -13.69
CA ILE A 1063 1.24 -11.32 -13.80
C ILE A 1063 -0.28 -11.25 -13.64
N ASP A 1064 -0.78 -10.56 -12.60
CA ASP A 1064 -2.22 -10.36 -12.38
C ASP A 1064 -2.90 -9.66 -13.56
N ILE A 1065 -2.26 -8.64 -14.14
CA ILE A 1065 -2.82 -7.94 -15.32
C ILE A 1065 -2.91 -8.91 -16.50
N LEU A 1066 -1.87 -9.69 -16.77
CA LEU A 1066 -1.89 -10.70 -17.84
C LEU A 1066 -2.94 -11.80 -17.56
N LEU A 1067 -3.17 -12.17 -16.29
CA LEU A 1067 -4.24 -13.08 -15.90
C LEU A 1067 -5.65 -12.51 -16.17
N THR A 1068 -5.87 -11.18 -16.16
CA THR A 1068 -7.19 -10.62 -16.55
C THR A 1068 -7.60 -10.99 -17.97
N PHE A 1069 -6.63 -11.22 -18.88
CA PHE A 1069 -6.90 -11.62 -20.27
C PHE A 1069 -7.60 -12.99 -20.37
N THR A 1070 -7.43 -13.86 -19.35
CA THR A 1070 -8.14 -15.14 -19.26
C THR A 1070 -9.65 -14.98 -19.04
N GLN A 1071 -10.09 -13.89 -18.40
CA GLN A 1071 -11.49 -13.62 -18.12
C GLN A 1071 -12.26 -13.11 -19.35
N GLY A 1072 -11.54 -12.63 -20.37
CA GLY A 1072 -12.09 -12.20 -21.66
C GLY A 1072 -12.51 -13.34 -22.60
N VAL A 1073 -12.49 -14.60 -22.15
CA VAL A 1073 -12.85 -15.76 -22.98
C VAL A 1073 -14.33 -16.12 -22.78
N ASN A 1074 -15.12 -16.01 -23.86
CA ASN A 1074 -16.55 -16.34 -23.82
C ASN A 1074 -16.80 -17.82 -24.06
N GLU A 1075 -17.43 -18.53 -23.11
CA GLU A 1075 -17.79 -19.96 -23.21
C GLU A 1075 -18.60 -20.32 -24.47
N LYS A 1076 -19.31 -19.35 -25.07
CA LYS A 1076 -20.15 -19.57 -26.27
C LYS A 1076 -19.38 -19.36 -27.58
N LEU A 1077 -18.13 -18.89 -27.54
CA LEU A 1077 -17.32 -18.60 -28.71
C LEU A 1077 -16.16 -19.57 -28.95
N THR A 1078 -15.77 -20.43 -28.00
CA THR A 1078 -14.68 -21.42 -28.15
C THR A 1078 -15.01 -22.63 -29.06
N ILE A 1079 -15.94 -22.46 -30.01
CA ILE A 1079 -16.52 -23.55 -30.80
C ILE A 1079 -15.67 -23.89 -32.06
N SER A 1080 -14.70 -23.04 -32.45
CA SER A 1080 -13.77 -23.32 -33.55
C SER A 1080 -12.32 -22.99 -33.21
N GLU A 1081 -11.36 -23.63 -33.90
CA GLU A 1081 -9.93 -23.32 -33.77
C GLU A 1081 -9.61 -21.86 -34.13
N GLU A 1082 -10.35 -21.28 -35.10
CA GLU A 1082 -10.17 -19.89 -35.53
C GLU A 1082 -10.68 -18.86 -34.49
N THR A 1083 -11.75 -19.18 -33.76
CA THR A 1083 -12.24 -18.32 -32.66
C THR A 1083 -11.41 -18.50 -31.40
N LEU A 1084 -10.89 -19.70 -31.13
CA LEU A 1084 -9.93 -19.94 -30.06
C LEU A 1084 -8.61 -19.18 -30.31
N ALA A 1085 -8.04 -19.26 -31.51
CA ALA A 1085 -6.75 -18.63 -31.84
C ALA A 1085 -6.78 -17.09 -31.86
N ASN A 1086 -7.95 -16.48 -32.05
CA ASN A 1086 -8.13 -15.02 -32.14
C ASN A 1086 -8.75 -14.37 -30.88
N ASN A 1087 -8.97 -15.13 -29.80
CA ASN A 1087 -9.49 -14.58 -28.55
C ASN A 1087 -8.41 -13.80 -27.77
N THR A 1088 -8.84 -12.96 -26.82
CA THR A 1088 -7.99 -12.07 -26.02
C THR A 1088 -6.86 -12.80 -25.27
N TRP A 1089 -7.12 -14.00 -24.75
CA TRP A 1089 -6.14 -14.81 -24.02
C TRP A 1089 -5.08 -15.44 -24.94
N SER A 1090 -5.50 -16.04 -26.06
CA SER A 1090 -4.60 -16.63 -27.06
C SER A 1090 -3.70 -15.58 -27.70
N LEU A 1091 -4.21 -14.37 -27.96
CA LEU A 1091 -3.42 -13.27 -28.48
C LEU A 1091 -2.38 -12.77 -27.45
N MET A 1092 -2.74 -12.72 -26.17
CA MET A 1092 -1.80 -12.39 -25.07
C MET A 1092 -0.70 -13.46 -24.94
N LEU A 1093 -1.06 -14.75 -24.87
CA LEU A 1093 -0.08 -15.85 -24.83
C LEU A 1093 0.86 -15.84 -26.04
N LYS A 1094 0.34 -15.51 -27.23
CA LYS A 1094 1.13 -15.38 -28.44
C LYS A 1094 2.20 -14.28 -28.33
N GLU A 1095 1.91 -13.16 -27.67
CA GLU A 1095 2.91 -12.10 -27.44
C GLU A 1095 3.96 -12.51 -26.39
N VAL A 1096 3.55 -13.21 -25.31
CA VAL A 1096 4.50 -13.79 -24.33
C VAL A 1096 5.46 -14.77 -25.02
N LEU A 1097 4.92 -15.73 -25.78
CA LEU A 1097 5.71 -16.73 -26.52
C LEU A 1097 6.55 -16.11 -27.64
N SER A 1098 6.03 -15.07 -28.31
CA SER A 1098 6.79 -14.27 -29.29
C SER A 1098 8.02 -13.65 -28.62
N SER A 1099 7.86 -13.03 -27.44
CA SER A 1099 8.95 -12.40 -26.71
C SER A 1099 10.04 -13.39 -26.25
N VAL A 1100 9.65 -14.55 -25.71
CA VAL A 1100 10.56 -15.66 -25.33
C VAL A 1100 11.50 -16.05 -26.48
N LEU A 1101 10.99 -16.01 -27.72
CA LEU A 1101 11.70 -16.45 -28.91
C LEU A 1101 12.36 -15.30 -29.70
N ARG A 1102 12.12 -14.04 -29.32
CA ARG A 1102 12.56 -12.85 -30.08
C ARG A 1102 14.00 -12.43 -29.77
N VAL A 1103 14.41 -12.50 -28.51
CA VAL A 1103 15.76 -12.17 -28.04
C VAL A 1103 16.17 -13.10 -26.88
N PRO A 1104 17.45 -13.51 -26.76
CA PRO A 1104 17.92 -14.31 -25.63
C PRO A 1104 17.65 -13.66 -24.26
N GLU A 1105 17.71 -12.32 -24.24
CA GLU A 1105 17.35 -11.44 -23.11
C GLU A 1105 15.96 -11.76 -22.52
N GLY A 1106 14.97 -12.08 -23.36
CA GLY A 1106 13.59 -12.35 -22.95
C GLY A 1106 13.34 -13.78 -22.48
N PHE A 1107 14.29 -14.70 -22.65
CA PHE A 1107 14.05 -16.14 -22.47
C PHE A 1107 13.71 -16.52 -21.02
N PHE A 1108 14.50 -16.05 -20.04
CA PHE A 1108 14.28 -16.35 -18.62
C PHE A 1108 12.98 -15.71 -18.10
N SER A 1109 12.81 -14.41 -18.33
CA SER A 1109 11.61 -13.66 -17.95
C SER A 1109 10.33 -14.25 -18.54
N GLY A 1110 10.33 -14.54 -19.84
CA GLY A 1110 9.16 -15.07 -20.52
C GLY A 1110 8.83 -16.52 -20.15
N LEU A 1111 9.81 -17.31 -19.68
CA LEU A 1111 9.54 -18.62 -19.10
C LEU A 1111 8.89 -18.53 -17.71
N ILE A 1112 9.28 -17.55 -16.88
CA ILE A 1112 8.61 -17.26 -15.60
C ILE A 1112 7.18 -16.78 -15.84
N LEU A 1113 6.98 -15.82 -16.74
CA LEU A 1113 5.62 -15.41 -17.13
C LEU A 1113 4.80 -16.59 -17.66
N LEU A 1114 5.41 -17.51 -18.42
CA LEU A 1114 4.72 -18.70 -18.90
C LEU A 1114 4.34 -19.64 -17.74
N SER A 1115 5.19 -19.86 -16.74
CA SER A 1115 4.84 -20.75 -15.60
C SER A 1115 3.67 -20.23 -14.79
N GLU A 1116 3.61 -18.92 -14.52
CA GLU A 1116 2.54 -18.32 -13.73
C GLU A 1116 1.23 -18.16 -14.52
N LEU A 1117 1.30 -18.07 -15.85
CA LEU A 1117 0.12 -18.04 -16.73
C LEU A 1117 -0.40 -19.45 -17.13
N LEU A 1118 0.26 -20.53 -16.68
CA LEU A 1118 -0.17 -21.91 -16.91
C LEU A 1118 -1.02 -22.42 -15.72
N PRO A 1119 -2.23 -22.96 -15.94
CA PRO A 1119 -3.08 -23.47 -14.86
C PRO A 1119 -2.45 -24.72 -14.24
N LEU A 1120 -2.03 -24.60 -12.98
CA LEU A 1120 -1.46 -25.69 -12.21
C LEU A 1120 -2.55 -26.55 -11.54
N PRO A 1121 -2.35 -27.88 -11.41
CA PRO A 1121 -1.22 -28.64 -11.94
C PRO A 1121 -1.33 -28.85 -13.46
N LEU A 1122 -0.22 -28.63 -14.17
CA LEU A 1122 -0.07 -29.06 -15.55
C LEU A 1122 -0.40 -30.57 -15.67
N PRO A 1123 -1.04 -31.01 -16.77
CA PRO A 1123 -1.49 -32.39 -16.95
C PRO A 1123 -0.32 -33.35 -17.24
N MET A 1124 0.53 -33.59 -16.24
CA MET A 1124 1.26 -34.86 -16.14
C MET A 1124 0.25 -36.00 -16.16
N GLN A 1125 0.53 -37.07 -16.90
CA GLN A 1125 -0.38 -38.19 -17.10
C GLN A 1125 -0.58 -39.03 -15.83
N THR A 1126 -1.38 -38.53 -14.89
CA THR A 1126 -1.84 -39.29 -13.73
C THR A 1126 -2.91 -40.29 -14.16
N THR A 1127 -2.72 -41.57 -13.85
CA THR A 1127 -3.59 -42.67 -14.30
C THR A 1127 -4.82 -42.86 -13.39
N GLN A 1128 -5.37 -41.76 -12.86
CA GLN A 1128 -6.52 -41.76 -11.95
C GLN A 1128 -7.60 -40.79 -12.41
N VAL A 1129 -8.86 -41.18 -12.24
CA VAL A 1129 -10.03 -40.44 -12.74
C VAL A 1129 -10.48 -39.42 -11.71
N SER A 1130 -10.30 -38.14 -12.01
CA SER A 1130 -10.82 -36.99 -11.24
C SER A 1130 -12.09 -36.39 -11.87
N LEU A 1131 -12.73 -35.43 -11.19
CA LEU A 1131 -14.07 -34.95 -11.54
C LEU A 1131 -14.12 -34.02 -12.78
N PRO A 1132 -15.29 -33.88 -13.45
CA PRO A 1132 -15.37 -33.28 -14.79
C PRO A 1132 -14.99 -31.80 -14.93
N TYR A 1133 -15.03 -31.02 -13.84
CA TYR A 1133 -15.00 -29.55 -13.91
C TYR A 1133 -13.65 -28.93 -14.35
N HIS A 1134 -12.53 -29.63 -14.21
CA HIS A 1134 -11.21 -29.11 -14.62
C HIS A 1134 -10.79 -29.48 -16.05
N LEU A 1135 -11.59 -30.28 -16.78
CA LEU A 1135 -11.15 -30.85 -18.07
C LEU A 1135 -11.20 -29.87 -19.25
N HIS A 1136 -11.79 -28.68 -19.08
CA HIS A 1136 -12.03 -27.73 -20.17
C HIS A 1136 -10.81 -26.85 -20.48
N LEU A 1137 -10.29 -26.09 -19.49
CA LEU A 1137 -9.06 -25.29 -19.67
C LEU A 1137 -7.89 -26.11 -20.24
N ILE A 1138 -7.79 -27.39 -19.84
CA ILE A 1138 -6.74 -28.31 -20.28
C ILE A 1138 -6.84 -28.63 -21.79
N ASN A 1139 -8.05 -28.74 -22.35
CA ASN A 1139 -8.23 -28.96 -23.78
C ASN A 1139 -7.92 -27.70 -24.59
N ASP A 1140 -8.39 -26.54 -24.14
CA ASP A 1140 -8.14 -25.25 -24.81
C ASP A 1140 -6.63 -24.94 -24.86
N PHE A 1141 -5.89 -25.21 -23.77
CA PHE A 1141 -4.43 -25.13 -23.76
C PHE A 1141 -3.74 -26.07 -24.76
N SER A 1142 -4.23 -27.30 -24.93
CA SER A 1142 -3.65 -28.30 -25.85
C SER A 1142 -3.95 -28.01 -27.34
N ILE A 1143 -4.80 -27.02 -27.62
CA ILE A 1143 -5.08 -26.52 -28.97
C ILE A 1143 -4.33 -25.20 -29.21
N ALA A 1144 -4.29 -24.29 -28.22
CA ALA A 1144 -3.52 -23.04 -28.33
C ALA A 1144 -1.99 -23.22 -28.42
N LEU A 1145 -1.47 -24.39 -28.01
CA LEU A 1145 -0.05 -24.78 -28.14
C LEU A 1145 0.31 -25.49 -29.48
N LYS A 1146 -0.54 -25.39 -30.52
CA LYS A 1146 -0.32 -26.01 -31.85
C LYS A 1146 -0.40 -25.02 -33.01
#